data_AF-A0A6P8YT46-F1
#
_entry.id   AF-A0A6P8YT46-F1
#
_cell.length_a   1.000
_cell.length_b   1.000
_cell.length_c   1.000
_cell.angle_alpha   90.00
_cell.angle_beta   90.00
_cell.angle_gamma   90.00
#
_symmetry.space_group_name_H-M   'P 1'
#
loop_
_entity.id
_entity.type
_entity.pdbx_description
1 polymer ?
#
loop_
_entity_poly.entity_id
_entity_poly.type
_entity_poly.pdbx_seq_one_letter_code
_entity_poly.pdbx_strand_id
1 'polypeptide(L)'
;MVAHRALRFVLVALLLGRIHGHGPEEPHASGQQEACVGEQQCLSECTAPTAVLAVPEEVVLVLGNSGSGKSALAKLLSRNDGDMVAVQDNNNYLIEGDGIGSSIASVTSVPELYHDNETLTDYFDCPGFEDTRGTCTEVTTTYYMKDIARHARRVKVLLLTPHFAVRKGQDRGDFVTMLKHAATVLQNPAKLQQSLALVVTKMEAPMMKVRGRYVRVPDVEVKKAVAAFLSTQVRPFLAAMAEDAGVEPEERVVFANALKLVDILLGDGKGDQGRIGLFHAPDEEGAMDDIQVMRDGRAALLDLVLHRMRYADVQQDDFGFSVSARTKVFALERARRLNADVVAALAEISATAKKQSDEAYDPSDIRATQERYAELEEKAAGVAARVKNSTDVQDFCQRAAEDFDDKVADKCRLLDVLQVVSGQPLVDKAVLASTWAAPLDGVTAYVKGKKAWYSLLLSLYPRLNSYRVQSQRQKVRQAVLDKSAGFALVPGFPTQAELASMAALWQNQSVPRSELDALLSRAGRGPEARCLPDGVVVVEGESLLLSEAVSVARSSCGWPKLLEVHALNTFFVDDSVRLPGVLLAVVAPRWEILGSPSIYLDGEPGGAPGRAAWGAASGGGLFMAVGLEFIGGKVLVSARGGAGGAGQD
;
A
#
# COMPACT_ATOMS: atom_id res chain seq x y z
N MET A 1 -20.10 -3.78 -12.97
CA MET A 1 -19.57 -3.91 -11.59
C MET A 1 -18.58 -5.09 -11.41
N VAL A 2 -18.66 -6.16 -12.20
CA VAL A 2 -17.69 -7.29 -12.18
C VAL A 2 -16.40 -7.01 -12.98
N ALA A 3 -16.46 -6.17 -14.02
CA ALA A 3 -15.28 -5.73 -14.78
C ALA A 3 -14.31 -4.80 -14.00
N HIS A 4 -14.80 -4.14 -12.93
CA HIS A 4 -14.00 -3.22 -12.12
C HIS A 4 -13.11 -3.95 -11.09
N ARG A 5 -13.44 -5.21 -10.75
CA ARG A 5 -12.62 -6.08 -9.87
C ARG A 5 -11.55 -6.86 -10.66
N ALA A 6 -11.82 -7.23 -11.91
CA ALA A 6 -10.83 -7.89 -12.77
C ALA A 6 -9.68 -6.97 -13.18
N LEU A 7 -9.93 -5.65 -13.32
CA LEU A 7 -8.90 -4.67 -13.69
C LEU A 7 -8.03 -4.21 -12.49
N ARG A 8 -8.54 -4.29 -11.26
CA ARG A 8 -7.75 -4.10 -10.02
C ARG A 8 -6.67 -5.18 -9.89
N PHE A 9 -6.98 -6.40 -10.32
CA PHE A 9 -6.03 -7.51 -10.36
C PHE A 9 -4.87 -7.28 -11.32
N VAL A 10 -5.02 -6.47 -12.37
CA VAL A 10 -3.95 -6.28 -13.37
C VAL A 10 -2.84 -5.35 -12.87
N LEU A 11 -3.13 -4.35 -12.04
CA LEU A 11 -2.06 -3.52 -11.44
C LEU A 11 -1.36 -4.26 -10.29
N VAL A 12 -2.12 -4.98 -9.47
CA VAL A 12 -1.59 -5.80 -8.37
C VAL A 12 -0.81 -7.01 -8.91
N ALA A 13 -1.28 -7.68 -9.96
CA ALA A 13 -0.57 -8.81 -10.58
C ALA A 13 0.58 -8.38 -11.51
N LEU A 14 0.53 -7.18 -12.10
CA LEU A 14 1.71 -6.61 -12.73
C LEU A 14 2.76 -6.33 -11.65
N LEU A 15 2.42 -5.66 -10.54
CA LEU A 15 3.36 -5.34 -9.47
C LEU A 15 3.85 -6.56 -8.63
N LEU A 16 3.04 -7.62 -8.46
CA LEU A 16 3.35 -8.80 -7.64
C LEU A 16 3.73 -10.05 -8.46
N GLY A 17 4.82 -9.98 -9.22
CA GLY A 17 5.43 -11.18 -9.81
C GLY A 17 5.61 -12.30 -8.77
N ARG A 18 4.85 -13.38 -8.93
CA ARG A 18 4.78 -14.56 -8.05
C ARG A 18 6.18 -15.08 -7.66
N ILE A 19 6.49 -15.00 -6.37
CA ILE A 19 7.35 -15.97 -5.68
C ILE A 19 6.43 -16.71 -4.70
N HIS A 20 6.05 -17.95 -5.02
CA HIS A 20 5.45 -18.89 -4.07
C HIS A 20 6.26 -20.17 -4.14
N GLY A 21 7.22 -20.30 -3.24
CA GLY A 21 7.77 -21.58 -2.79
C GLY A 21 7.41 -21.73 -1.32
N HIS A 22 6.28 -22.38 -1.03
CA HIS A 22 5.93 -22.76 0.34
C HIS A 22 6.60 -24.10 0.68
N GLY A 23 7.54 -24.07 1.63
CA GLY A 23 7.80 -25.18 2.53
C GLY A 23 7.05 -24.93 3.85
N PRO A 24 6.57 -25.97 4.56
CA PRO A 24 5.91 -25.79 5.84
C PRO A 24 6.96 -25.66 6.95
N GLU A 25 6.96 -24.53 7.66
CA GLU A 25 7.59 -24.40 8.98
C GLU A 25 6.48 -24.19 10.02
N GLU A 26 6.48 -25.05 11.05
CA GLU A 26 5.63 -24.95 12.23
C GLU A 26 6.16 -23.89 13.20
N PRO A 27 5.30 -23.10 13.88
CA PRO A 27 5.78 -22.14 14.87
C PRO A 27 5.80 -22.80 16.26
N HIS A 28 7.00 -23.01 16.79
CA HIS A 28 7.20 -23.11 18.24
C HIS A 28 7.53 -21.71 18.78
N ALA A 29 6.54 -21.07 19.41
CA ALA A 29 6.72 -19.85 20.17
C ALA A 29 7.05 -20.19 21.63
N SER A 30 8.33 -20.10 22.00
CA SER A 30 8.76 -19.95 23.39
C SER A 30 9.56 -18.66 23.49
N GLY A 31 8.87 -17.56 23.81
CA GLY A 31 9.46 -16.23 23.92
C GLY A 31 10.23 -16.08 25.23
N GLN A 32 11.56 -16.19 25.16
CA GLN A 32 12.44 -15.50 26.10
C GLN A 32 12.90 -14.21 25.42
N GLN A 33 12.39 -13.08 25.89
CA GLN A 33 12.85 -11.76 25.50
C GLN A 33 14.23 -11.52 26.14
N GLU A 34 15.30 -11.62 25.34
CA GLU A 34 16.62 -11.16 25.74
C GLU A 34 16.58 -9.64 26.01
N ALA A 35 17.02 -9.23 27.19
CA ALA A 35 17.17 -7.82 27.50
C ALA A 35 18.23 -7.19 26.57
N CYS A 36 17.84 -6.19 25.78
CA CYS A 36 18.74 -5.48 24.86
C CYS A 36 20.03 -5.01 25.56
N VAL A 37 21.17 -5.56 25.16
CA VAL A 37 22.48 -5.10 25.63
C VAL A 37 23.00 -4.01 24.68
N GLY A 38 22.57 -2.76 24.89
CA GLY A 38 23.11 -1.58 24.21
C GLY A 38 22.08 -0.68 23.54
N GLU A 39 22.25 0.64 23.68
CA GLU A 39 21.30 1.67 23.24
C GLU A 39 21.08 1.69 21.72
N GLN A 40 22.10 1.39 20.92
CA GLN A 40 22.00 1.32 19.45
C GLN A 40 21.32 0.05 18.92
N GLN A 41 21.39 -1.07 19.65
CA GLN A 41 20.84 -2.36 19.20
C GLN A 41 19.32 -2.42 19.43
N CYS A 42 18.86 -1.86 20.54
CA CYS A 42 17.43 -1.73 20.84
C CYS A 42 16.69 -0.77 19.87
N LEU A 43 17.41 0.17 19.24
CA LEU A 43 16.89 1.12 18.24
C LEU A 43 16.42 0.47 16.92
N SER A 44 17.00 -0.67 16.54
CA SER A 44 16.60 -1.42 15.34
C SER A 44 15.46 -2.41 15.56
N GLU A 45 15.21 -2.80 16.82
CA GLU A 45 14.40 -3.98 17.15
C GLU A 45 12.96 -3.69 17.58
N CYS A 46 12.57 -2.43 17.82
CA CYS A 46 11.14 -2.14 18.01
C CYS A 46 10.40 -2.38 16.67
N THR A 47 9.86 -3.58 16.50
CA THR A 47 8.95 -3.92 15.41
C THR A 47 7.57 -3.33 15.68
N ALA A 48 6.82 -3.05 14.62
CA ALA A 48 5.40 -2.74 14.79
C ALA A 48 4.74 -3.92 15.52
N PRO A 49 3.94 -3.69 16.56
CA PRO A 49 3.09 -4.75 17.09
C PRO A 49 2.23 -5.30 15.95
N THR A 50 2.32 -6.61 15.74
CA THR A 50 1.63 -7.32 14.65
C THR A 50 0.26 -7.81 15.07
N ALA A 51 0.02 -7.97 16.38
CA ALA A 51 -1.28 -8.36 16.91
C ALA A 51 -2.26 -7.19 16.79
N VAL A 52 -3.35 -7.41 16.08
CA VAL A 52 -4.52 -6.52 16.09
C VAL A 52 -5.34 -6.88 17.32
N LEU A 53 -5.62 -5.90 18.18
CA LEU A 53 -6.51 -6.14 19.33
C LEU A 53 -7.95 -6.19 18.84
N ALA A 54 -8.68 -7.24 19.21
CA ALA A 54 -10.12 -7.23 19.11
C ALA A 54 -10.65 -6.38 20.28
N VAL A 55 -11.04 -5.14 19.99
CA VAL A 55 -11.55 -4.19 21.00
C VAL A 55 -13.08 -4.12 20.93
N PRO A 56 -13.81 -4.57 21.96
CA PRO A 56 -15.26 -4.42 22.04
C PRO A 56 -15.72 -2.96 22.10
N GLU A 57 -16.99 -2.68 21.75
CA GLU A 57 -17.52 -1.31 21.81
C GLU A 57 -17.64 -0.77 23.24
N GLU A 58 -17.93 -1.63 24.22
CA GLU A 58 -18.04 -1.33 25.65
C GLU A 58 -16.96 -2.07 26.43
N VAL A 59 -16.08 -1.35 27.12
CA VAL A 59 -14.95 -1.97 27.82
C VAL A 59 -14.69 -1.36 29.20
N VAL A 60 -14.22 -2.18 30.14
CA VAL A 60 -13.72 -1.75 31.45
C VAL A 60 -12.21 -1.71 31.40
N LEU A 61 -11.61 -0.52 31.52
CA LEU A 61 -10.17 -0.34 31.54
C LEU A 61 -9.66 -0.46 32.97
N VAL A 62 -8.72 -1.38 33.21
CA VAL A 62 -8.07 -1.56 34.51
C VAL A 62 -6.69 -0.90 34.46
N LEU A 63 -6.56 0.24 35.14
CA LEU A 63 -5.39 1.12 35.07
C LEU A 63 -4.72 1.28 36.44
N GLY A 64 -3.41 1.52 36.44
CA GLY A 64 -2.63 1.76 37.65
C GLY A 64 -1.15 1.40 37.50
N ASN A 65 -0.34 1.73 38.51
CA ASN A 65 1.11 1.49 38.48
C ASN A 65 1.45 -0.01 38.38
N SER A 66 2.68 -0.33 38.01
CA SER A 66 3.19 -1.70 37.99
C SER A 66 3.06 -2.33 39.37
N GLY A 67 2.59 -3.58 39.45
CA GLY A 67 2.39 -4.27 40.72
C GLY A 67 1.16 -3.82 41.54
N SER A 68 0.26 -2.98 41.02
CA SER A 68 -0.96 -2.56 41.73
C SER A 68 -2.06 -3.63 41.81
N GLY A 69 -1.88 -4.80 41.16
CA GLY A 69 -2.85 -5.90 41.18
C GLY A 69 -3.89 -5.89 40.06
N LYS A 70 -3.57 -5.26 38.91
CA LYS A 70 -4.47 -5.14 37.74
C LYS A 70 -4.89 -6.49 37.18
N SER A 71 -3.92 -7.33 36.79
CA SER A 71 -4.16 -8.65 36.22
C SER A 71 -4.97 -9.55 37.16
N ALA A 72 -4.60 -9.58 38.44
CA ALA A 72 -5.34 -10.32 39.47
C ALA A 72 -6.79 -9.85 39.61
N LEU A 73 -7.04 -8.52 39.60
CA LEU A 73 -8.38 -7.99 39.67
C LEU A 73 -9.19 -8.30 38.39
N ALA A 74 -8.60 -8.12 37.22
CA ALA A 74 -9.28 -8.36 35.93
C ALA A 74 -9.70 -9.83 35.80
N LYS A 75 -8.81 -10.77 36.13
CA LYS A 75 -9.13 -12.21 36.17
C LYS A 75 -10.23 -12.54 37.18
N LEU A 76 -10.13 -12.01 38.41
CA LEU A 76 -11.14 -12.24 39.46
C LEU A 76 -12.53 -11.72 39.04
N LEU A 77 -12.61 -10.52 38.47
CA LEU A 77 -13.89 -9.93 38.06
C LEU A 77 -14.49 -10.65 36.85
N SER A 78 -13.64 -11.14 35.94
CA SER A 78 -14.06 -11.85 34.74
C SER A 78 -14.29 -13.36 34.93
N ARG A 79 -14.07 -13.87 36.15
CA ARG A 79 -14.13 -15.31 36.49
C ARG A 79 -13.17 -16.16 35.66
N ASN A 80 -12.06 -15.54 35.24
CA ASN A 80 -10.91 -16.20 34.62
C ASN A 80 -9.81 -16.41 35.65
N ASP A 81 -10.19 -16.72 36.89
CA ASP A 81 -9.34 -16.90 38.06
C ASP A 81 -9.08 -18.39 38.38
N GLY A 82 -9.38 -19.30 37.46
CA GLY A 82 -9.23 -20.75 37.67
C GLY A 82 -7.78 -21.21 37.86
N ASP A 83 -6.81 -20.41 37.43
CA ASP A 83 -5.37 -20.60 37.65
C ASP A 83 -4.83 -19.81 38.86
N MET A 84 -5.67 -18.99 39.51
CA MET A 84 -5.26 -18.16 40.62
C MET A 84 -5.35 -18.90 41.95
N VAL A 85 -4.24 -18.93 42.69
CA VAL A 85 -4.15 -19.56 44.01
C VAL A 85 -3.51 -18.61 45.03
N ALA A 86 -4.03 -18.65 46.26
CA ALA A 86 -3.42 -17.96 47.39
C ALA A 86 -2.38 -18.89 48.01
N VAL A 87 -1.14 -18.42 48.10
CA VAL A 87 -0.02 -19.13 48.71
C VAL A 87 0.52 -18.35 49.90
N GLN A 88 0.88 -19.04 50.98
CA GLN A 88 1.48 -18.37 52.13
C GLN A 88 2.97 -18.07 51.88
N ASP A 89 3.36 -16.80 52.02
CA ASP A 89 4.76 -16.34 51.99
C ASP A 89 5.04 -15.36 53.15
N ASN A 90 6.00 -15.70 54.00
CA ASN A 90 6.47 -14.85 55.11
C ASN A 90 5.36 -14.25 56.01
N ASN A 91 4.36 -15.07 56.38
CA ASN A 91 3.15 -14.71 57.14
C ASN A 91 2.11 -13.85 56.40
N ASN A 92 2.29 -13.63 55.10
CA ASN A 92 1.31 -13.00 54.24
C ASN A 92 0.78 -14.03 53.24
N TYR A 93 -0.37 -13.76 52.63
CA TYR A 93 -0.86 -14.55 51.51
C TYR A 93 -0.68 -13.75 50.23
N LEU A 94 -0.02 -14.36 49.26
CA LEU A 94 0.19 -13.81 47.93
C LEU A 94 -0.71 -14.53 46.94
N ILE A 95 -1.15 -13.79 45.92
CA ILE A 95 -1.91 -14.36 44.81
C ILE A 95 -0.89 -14.73 43.72
N GLU A 96 -0.84 -16.00 43.36
CA GLU A 96 -0.06 -16.53 42.23
C GLU A 96 -1.01 -17.01 41.12
N GLY A 97 -0.55 -16.94 39.88
CA GLY A 97 -1.29 -17.39 38.69
C GLY A 97 -0.56 -17.01 37.41
N ASP A 98 -0.99 -17.53 36.27
CA ASP A 98 -0.40 -17.20 34.97
C ASP A 98 -0.57 -15.70 34.68
N GLY A 99 0.49 -15.03 34.24
CA GLY A 99 0.47 -13.58 33.99
C GLY A 99 0.45 -12.70 35.26
N ILE A 100 0.30 -13.28 36.46
CA ILE A 100 0.38 -12.55 37.73
C ILE A 100 1.82 -12.63 38.26
N GLY A 101 2.64 -11.65 37.90
CA GLY A 101 4.03 -11.58 38.35
C GLY A 101 4.17 -11.14 39.81
N SER A 102 4.86 -11.93 40.63
CA SER A 102 5.37 -11.54 41.95
C SER A 102 6.75 -10.86 41.89
N SER A 103 7.37 -10.85 40.70
CA SER A 103 8.69 -10.26 40.47
C SER A 103 8.64 -8.75 40.25
N ILE A 104 9.80 -8.08 40.40
CA ILE A 104 9.97 -6.62 40.21
C ILE A 104 9.64 -6.20 38.76
N ALA A 105 9.68 -7.12 37.80
CA ALA A 105 9.36 -6.86 36.40
C ALA A 105 7.86 -7.03 36.12
N SER A 106 7.26 -6.01 35.50
CA SER A 106 5.91 -6.10 34.91
C SER A 106 5.88 -7.21 33.87
N VAL A 107 4.81 -8.02 33.84
CA VAL A 107 4.63 -9.09 32.84
C VAL A 107 3.86 -8.55 31.64
N THR A 108 2.74 -7.84 31.87
CA THR A 108 1.82 -7.31 30.86
C THR A 108 2.44 -6.18 30.03
N SER A 109 2.92 -6.48 28.82
CA SER A 109 3.34 -5.48 27.81
C SER A 109 2.26 -5.20 26.76
N VAL A 110 1.39 -6.18 26.52
CA VAL A 110 0.23 -6.10 25.62
C VAL A 110 -1.02 -6.14 26.50
N PRO A 111 -2.00 -5.23 26.34
CA PRO A 111 -3.25 -5.34 27.08
C PRO A 111 -3.93 -6.67 26.79
N GLU A 112 -4.39 -7.34 27.85
CA GLU A 112 -5.09 -8.60 27.73
C GLU A 112 -6.60 -8.39 27.94
N LEU A 113 -7.41 -8.97 27.05
CA LEU A 113 -8.86 -8.90 27.11
C LEU A 113 -9.40 -10.12 27.86
N TYR A 114 -10.10 -9.87 28.95
CA TYR A 114 -10.82 -10.87 29.71
C TYR A 114 -12.33 -10.67 29.55
N HIS A 115 -13.01 -11.67 28.98
CA HIS A 115 -14.46 -11.66 28.81
C HIS A 115 -15.15 -12.40 29.96
N ASP A 116 -16.11 -11.76 30.63
CA ASP A 116 -17.00 -12.43 31.58
C ASP A 116 -18.27 -12.92 30.88
N ASN A 117 -18.40 -14.24 30.74
CA ASN A 117 -19.57 -14.85 30.10
C ASN A 117 -20.88 -14.65 30.89
N GLU A 118 -20.81 -14.39 32.21
CA GLU A 118 -22.03 -14.25 33.02
C GLU A 118 -22.58 -12.82 32.94
N THR A 119 -21.71 -11.82 33.08
CA THR A 119 -22.12 -10.41 33.07
C THR A 119 -22.04 -9.78 31.68
N LEU A 120 -21.46 -10.49 30.70
CA LEU A 120 -21.14 -10.00 29.35
C LEU A 120 -20.29 -8.71 29.39
N THR A 121 -19.40 -8.62 30.38
CA THR A 121 -18.52 -7.47 30.58
C THR A 121 -17.11 -7.81 30.13
N ASP A 122 -16.54 -6.93 29.33
CA ASP A 122 -15.18 -7.03 28.82
C ASP A 122 -14.22 -6.17 29.66
N TYR A 123 -13.15 -6.79 30.16
CA TYR A 123 -12.12 -6.15 30.98
C TYR A 123 -10.78 -6.14 30.25
N PHE A 124 -10.18 -4.97 30.10
CA PHE A 124 -8.80 -4.85 29.63
C PHE A 124 -7.84 -4.72 30.82
N ASP A 125 -6.97 -5.72 31.01
CA ASP A 125 -5.78 -5.58 31.86
C ASP A 125 -4.74 -4.76 31.12
N CYS A 126 -4.62 -3.48 31.46
CA CYS A 126 -3.68 -2.59 30.79
C CYS A 126 -2.27 -2.69 31.40
N PRO A 127 -1.20 -2.42 30.63
CA PRO A 127 0.15 -2.29 31.16
C PRO A 127 0.27 -1.24 32.27
N GLY A 128 1.27 -1.38 33.14
CA GLY A 128 1.54 -0.41 34.20
C GLY A 128 2.02 0.94 33.66
N PHE A 129 1.63 2.04 34.32
CA PHE A 129 2.02 3.40 33.89
C PHE A 129 3.53 3.69 33.91
N GLU A 130 4.29 3.01 34.77
CA GLU A 130 5.75 3.12 34.88
C GLU A 130 6.44 1.81 34.47
N ASP A 131 5.99 1.19 33.39
CA ASP A 131 6.67 0.02 32.86
C ASP A 131 8.03 0.44 32.24
N THR A 132 9.06 0.45 33.08
CA THR A 132 10.43 0.91 32.79
C THR A 132 11.26 -0.10 31.99
N ARG A 133 10.64 -1.16 31.46
CA ARG A 133 11.33 -2.18 30.63
C ARG A 133 11.93 -1.62 29.33
N GLY A 134 11.67 -0.35 29.02
CA GLY A 134 12.42 0.43 28.05
C GLY A 134 11.51 1.13 27.04
N THR A 135 12.15 1.87 26.13
CA THR A 135 11.46 2.68 25.14
C THR A 135 10.58 1.87 24.20
N CYS A 136 10.98 0.65 23.78
CA CYS A 136 10.10 -0.19 22.95
C CYS A 136 8.81 -0.57 23.69
N THR A 137 8.90 -0.88 24.99
CA THR A 137 7.72 -1.22 25.81
C THR A 137 6.79 -0.02 25.93
N GLU A 138 7.32 1.18 26.19
CA GLU A 138 6.49 2.41 26.21
C GLU A 138 5.81 2.67 24.86
N VAL A 139 6.52 2.51 23.74
CA VAL A 139 5.94 2.66 22.39
C VAL A 139 4.86 1.61 22.14
N THR A 140 5.09 0.36 22.55
CA THR A 140 4.15 -0.77 22.37
C THR A 140 2.91 -0.58 23.22
N THR A 141 3.05 -0.23 24.50
CA THR A 141 1.94 0.12 25.37
C THR A 141 1.15 1.29 24.79
N THR A 142 1.83 2.34 24.31
CA THR A 142 1.18 3.49 23.67
C THR A 142 0.42 3.08 22.42
N TYR A 143 0.98 2.19 21.59
CA TYR A 143 0.31 1.63 20.42
C TYR A 143 -1.03 1.00 20.82
N TYR A 144 -1.01 0.07 21.76
CA TYR A 144 -2.20 -0.69 22.13
C TYR A 144 -3.22 0.15 22.87
N MET A 145 -2.79 1.07 23.74
CA MET A 145 -3.70 2.02 24.37
C MET A 145 -4.37 2.94 23.34
N LYS A 146 -3.66 3.33 22.29
CA LYS A 146 -4.22 4.12 21.17
C LYS A 146 -5.21 3.29 20.37
N ASP A 147 -4.93 2.02 20.17
CA ASP A 147 -5.81 1.09 19.48
C ASP A 147 -7.13 0.88 20.26
N ILE A 148 -7.04 0.69 21.58
CA ILE A 148 -8.20 0.63 22.47
C ILE A 148 -9.01 1.94 22.40
N ALA A 149 -8.35 3.10 22.52
CA ALA A 149 -9.00 4.41 22.48
C ALA A 149 -9.70 4.72 21.13
N ARG A 150 -9.22 4.15 20.03
CA ARG A 150 -9.82 4.31 18.68
C ARG A 150 -11.09 3.49 18.49
N HIS A 151 -11.13 2.30 19.09
CA HIS A 151 -12.18 1.32 18.83
C HIS A 151 -13.23 1.26 19.94
N ALA A 152 -12.84 1.49 21.19
CA ALA A 152 -13.78 1.59 22.30
C ALA A 152 -14.66 2.83 22.13
N ARG A 153 -15.98 2.64 22.14
CA ARG A 153 -16.96 3.74 22.09
C ARG A 153 -17.35 4.20 23.47
N ARG A 154 -17.40 3.25 24.41
CA ARG A 154 -17.95 3.42 25.75
C ARG A 154 -17.05 2.75 26.77
N VAL A 155 -16.64 3.49 27.80
CA VAL A 155 -15.69 2.97 28.80
C VAL A 155 -16.16 3.13 30.24
N LYS A 156 -15.76 2.17 31.07
CA LYS A 156 -15.60 2.31 32.53
C LYS A 156 -14.12 2.23 32.84
N VAL A 157 -13.68 2.91 33.91
CA VAL A 157 -12.27 2.97 34.29
C VAL A 157 -12.13 2.64 35.77
N LEU A 158 -11.30 1.64 36.07
CA LEU A 158 -10.87 1.28 37.41
C LEU A 158 -9.43 1.74 37.61
N LEU A 159 -9.23 2.71 38.50
CA LEU A 159 -7.89 3.13 38.94
C LEU A 159 -7.48 2.29 40.15
N LEU A 160 -6.35 1.61 40.06
CA LEU A 160 -5.86 0.72 41.11
C LEU A 160 -4.68 1.33 41.84
N THR A 161 -4.74 1.27 43.16
CA THR A 161 -3.63 1.66 44.04
C THR A 161 -3.55 0.71 45.23
N PRO A 162 -2.35 0.30 45.65
CA PRO A 162 -2.22 -0.54 46.84
C PRO A 162 -2.59 0.24 48.11
N HIS A 163 -3.12 -0.45 49.11
CA HIS A 163 -3.61 0.17 50.35
C HIS A 163 -2.56 1.02 51.06
N PHE A 164 -1.29 0.61 51.06
CA PHE A 164 -0.22 1.38 51.71
C PHE A 164 -0.07 2.81 51.14
N ALA A 165 -0.32 3.00 49.84
CA ALA A 165 -0.13 4.29 49.16
C ALA A 165 -1.23 5.33 49.51
N VAL A 166 -2.35 4.87 50.07
CA VAL A 166 -3.48 5.70 50.49
C VAL A 166 -3.65 5.78 52.01
N ARG A 167 -2.64 5.32 52.77
CA ARG A 167 -2.63 5.41 54.24
C ARG A 167 -1.90 6.66 54.72
N LYS A 168 -2.49 7.31 55.74
CA LYS A 168 -1.85 8.44 56.42
C LYS A 168 -0.54 7.98 57.09
N GLY A 169 0.55 8.68 56.79
CA GLY A 169 1.87 8.43 57.39
C GLY A 169 2.77 7.45 56.64
N GLN A 170 2.32 6.90 55.51
CA GLN A 170 3.13 6.11 54.58
C GLN A 170 3.62 6.96 53.40
N ASP A 171 4.51 6.40 52.57
CA ASP A 171 4.93 7.03 51.32
C ASP A 171 3.71 7.22 50.39
N ARG A 172 3.56 8.45 49.90
CA ARG A 172 2.42 8.90 49.08
C ARG A 172 2.83 9.09 47.61
N GLY A 173 4.12 8.94 47.31
CA GLY A 173 4.65 9.12 45.96
C GLY A 173 3.92 8.25 44.97
N ASP A 174 3.76 6.96 45.27
CA ASP A 174 3.10 5.98 44.40
C ASP A 174 1.68 6.40 43.98
N PHE A 175 0.86 6.85 44.92
CA PHE A 175 -0.51 7.29 44.62
C PHE A 175 -0.55 8.58 43.78
N VAL A 176 0.30 9.57 44.11
CA VAL A 176 0.39 10.82 43.35
C VAL A 176 0.89 10.56 41.94
N THR A 177 1.90 9.71 41.78
CA THR A 177 2.43 9.25 40.50
C THR A 177 1.34 8.57 39.67
N MET A 178 0.58 7.63 40.25
CA MET A 178 -0.55 6.99 39.57
C MET A 178 -1.55 8.03 39.07
N LEU A 179 -1.92 9.02 39.91
CA LEU A 179 -2.85 10.08 39.51
C LEU A 179 -2.30 10.97 38.39
N LYS A 180 -1.00 11.28 38.39
CA LYS A 180 -0.38 12.06 37.30
C LYS A 180 -0.50 11.29 35.98
N HIS A 181 -0.14 10.01 35.97
CA HIS A 181 -0.27 9.19 34.77
C HIS A 181 -1.72 9.02 34.33
N ALA A 182 -2.64 8.76 35.26
CA ALA A 182 -4.06 8.70 34.97
C ALA A 182 -4.58 10.01 34.38
N ALA A 183 -4.12 11.17 34.87
CA ALA A 183 -4.50 12.48 34.34
C ALA A 183 -3.89 12.78 32.96
N THR A 184 -2.72 12.19 32.65
CA THR A 184 -2.14 12.24 31.30
C THR A 184 -2.90 11.34 30.32
N VAL A 185 -3.32 10.15 30.78
CA VAL A 185 -4.05 9.18 29.96
C VAL A 185 -5.52 9.53 29.80
N LEU A 186 -6.17 10.13 30.80
CA LEU A 186 -7.59 10.50 30.79
C LEU A 186 -7.71 12.02 30.66
N GLN A 187 -7.58 12.53 29.43
CA GLN A 187 -7.46 13.98 29.17
C GLN A 187 -8.75 14.77 29.46
N ASN A 188 -9.90 14.08 29.48
CA ASN A 188 -11.20 14.68 29.77
C ASN A 188 -11.91 14.02 30.97
N PRO A 189 -11.41 14.21 32.21
CA PRO A 189 -11.98 13.60 33.40
C PRO A 189 -13.48 13.86 33.56
N ALA A 190 -13.98 15.01 33.12
CA ALA A 190 -15.38 15.41 33.29
C ALA A 190 -16.37 14.43 32.63
N LYS A 191 -16.03 13.86 31.47
CA LYS A 191 -16.86 12.83 30.81
C LYS A 191 -16.93 11.54 31.62
N LEU A 192 -15.90 11.27 32.42
CA LEU A 192 -15.79 10.06 33.23
C LEU A 192 -16.46 10.19 34.60
N GLN A 193 -17.27 11.24 34.81
CA GLN A 193 -17.85 11.52 36.11
C GLN A 193 -18.67 10.34 36.65
N GLN A 194 -19.29 9.49 35.84
CA GLN A 194 -20.06 8.32 36.32
C GLN A 194 -19.40 6.98 35.97
N SER A 195 -18.24 7.01 35.32
CA SER A 195 -17.57 5.82 34.78
C SER A 195 -16.22 5.53 35.43
N LEU A 196 -15.81 6.31 36.42
CA LEU A 196 -14.53 6.19 37.12
C LEU A 196 -14.71 5.70 38.56
N ALA A 197 -13.91 4.73 38.96
CA ALA A 197 -13.81 4.28 40.36
C ALA A 197 -12.35 4.03 40.77
N LEU A 198 -12.09 4.12 42.07
CA LEU A 198 -10.81 3.78 42.70
C LEU A 198 -10.94 2.42 43.37
N VAL A 199 -10.06 1.49 43.05
CA VAL A 199 -9.95 0.19 43.71
C VAL A 199 -8.68 0.17 44.54
N VAL A 200 -8.85 0.04 45.85
CA VAL A 200 -7.73 -0.06 46.80
C VAL A 200 -7.36 -1.53 46.96
N THR A 201 -6.19 -1.92 46.50
CA THR A 201 -5.74 -3.32 46.41
C THR A 201 -4.79 -3.70 47.54
N LYS A 202 -4.45 -5.00 47.62
CA LYS A 202 -3.53 -5.54 48.64
C LYS A 202 -3.94 -5.14 50.05
N MET A 203 -5.24 -5.11 50.30
CA MET A 203 -5.74 -4.70 51.60
C MET A 203 -5.72 -5.90 52.55
N GLU A 204 -4.74 -5.92 53.43
CA GLU A 204 -4.74 -6.81 54.59
C GLU A 204 -5.96 -6.51 55.47
N ALA A 205 -6.62 -7.56 56.00
CA ALA A 205 -7.75 -7.43 56.91
C ALA A 205 -7.33 -6.61 58.14
N PRO A 206 -7.66 -5.30 58.22
CA PRO A 206 -7.11 -4.45 59.27
C PRO A 206 -7.79 -4.85 60.56
N MET A 207 -7.02 -5.20 61.58
CA MET A 207 -7.57 -5.57 62.88
C MET A 207 -7.50 -4.38 63.82
N MET A 208 -8.62 -4.02 64.45
CA MET A 208 -8.69 -3.01 65.50
C MET A 208 -8.97 -3.66 66.85
N LYS A 209 -8.30 -3.19 67.90
CA LYS A 209 -8.52 -3.67 69.27
C LYS A 209 -9.69 -2.91 69.89
N VAL A 210 -10.86 -3.54 69.94
CA VAL A 210 -12.07 -3.00 70.58
C VAL A 210 -12.33 -3.77 71.86
N ARG A 211 -12.27 -3.07 73.01
CA ARG A 211 -12.49 -3.66 74.35
C ARG A 211 -11.64 -4.93 74.61
N GLY A 212 -10.38 -4.91 74.16
CA GLY A 212 -9.45 -6.01 74.38
C GLY A 212 -9.47 -7.14 73.33
N ARG A 213 -10.43 -7.16 72.41
CA ARG A 213 -10.51 -8.14 71.31
C ARG A 213 -10.10 -7.50 69.98
N TYR A 214 -9.39 -8.25 69.14
CA TYR A 214 -9.11 -7.86 67.77
C TYR A 214 -10.34 -8.16 66.91
N VAL A 215 -10.85 -7.15 66.23
CA VAL A 215 -12.02 -7.24 65.35
C VAL A 215 -11.61 -6.65 64.00
N ARG A 216 -12.05 -7.26 62.90
CA ARG A 216 -11.84 -6.74 61.56
C ARG A 216 -12.50 -5.37 61.44
N VAL A 217 -11.74 -4.39 60.93
CA VAL A 217 -12.26 -3.06 60.61
C VAL A 217 -13.25 -3.24 59.46
N PRO A 218 -14.51 -2.78 59.60
CA PRO A 218 -15.49 -2.86 58.53
C PRO A 218 -15.04 -2.07 57.30
N ASP A 219 -15.31 -2.60 56.11
CA ASP A 219 -14.95 -1.97 54.82
C ASP A 219 -15.44 -0.52 54.69
N VAL A 220 -16.60 -0.20 55.28
CA VAL A 220 -17.13 1.17 55.32
C VAL A 220 -16.18 2.15 56.04
N GLU A 221 -15.53 1.71 57.12
CA GLU A 221 -14.57 2.54 57.84
C GLU A 221 -13.26 2.70 57.08
N VAL A 222 -12.82 1.65 56.36
CA VAL A 222 -11.65 1.73 55.47
C VAL A 222 -11.91 2.71 54.33
N LYS A 223 -13.08 2.62 53.66
CA LYS A 223 -13.48 3.55 52.59
C LYS A 223 -13.56 5.00 53.09
N LYS A 224 -14.11 5.24 54.29
CA LYS A 224 -14.09 6.56 54.94
C LYS A 224 -12.67 7.08 55.13
N ALA A 225 -11.75 6.23 55.59
CA ALA A 225 -10.36 6.61 55.81
C ALA A 225 -9.66 6.99 54.50
N VAL A 226 -9.88 6.22 53.42
CA VAL A 226 -9.37 6.54 52.08
C VAL A 226 -9.96 7.85 51.56
N ALA A 227 -11.28 8.03 51.64
CA ALA A 227 -11.94 9.28 51.23
C ALA A 227 -11.41 10.49 52.03
N ALA A 228 -11.19 10.34 53.33
CA ALA A 228 -10.59 11.37 54.16
C ALA A 228 -9.16 11.68 53.72
N PHE A 229 -8.33 10.67 53.41
CA PHE A 229 -7.00 10.88 52.86
C PHE A 229 -7.02 11.68 51.55
N LEU A 230 -7.87 11.29 50.60
CA LEU A 230 -8.04 12.00 49.34
C LEU A 230 -8.45 13.46 49.55
N SER A 231 -9.48 13.70 50.37
CA SER A 231 -10.05 15.04 50.58
C SER A 231 -9.14 15.95 51.40
N THR A 232 -8.41 15.44 52.39
CA THR A 232 -7.65 16.27 53.35
C THR A 232 -6.18 16.42 53.00
N GLN A 233 -5.62 15.55 52.17
CA GLN A 233 -4.18 15.55 51.87
C GLN A 233 -3.91 15.67 50.37
N VAL A 234 -4.50 14.78 49.56
CA VAL A 234 -4.19 14.74 48.13
C VAL A 234 -4.81 15.93 47.40
N ARG A 235 -6.09 16.19 47.63
CA ARG A 235 -6.82 17.28 46.96
C ARG A 235 -6.17 18.66 47.19
N PRO A 236 -5.82 19.09 48.42
CA PRO A 236 -5.13 20.37 48.63
C PRO A 236 -3.74 20.42 48.00
N PHE A 237 -3.00 19.30 48.02
CA PHE A 237 -1.68 19.22 47.39
C PHE A 237 -1.79 19.43 45.87
N LEU A 238 -2.69 18.72 45.19
CA LEU A 238 -2.88 18.86 43.75
C LEU A 238 -3.36 20.27 43.37
N ALA A 239 -4.26 20.86 44.16
CA ALA A 239 -4.72 22.23 43.94
C ALA A 239 -3.56 23.24 44.05
N ALA A 240 -2.69 23.11 45.07
CA ALA A 240 -1.52 23.96 45.21
C ALA A 240 -0.56 23.81 44.01
N MET A 241 -0.30 22.59 43.55
CA MET A 241 0.59 22.34 42.40
C MET A 241 0.01 22.83 41.06
N ALA A 242 -1.32 22.81 40.91
CA ALA A 242 -1.98 23.33 39.71
C ALA A 242 -1.89 24.87 39.60
N GLU A 243 -1.78 25.57 40.73
CA GLU A 243 -1.71 27.04 40.80
C GLU A 243 -0.26 27.57 40.92
N ASP A 244 0.70 26.71 41.23
CA ASP A 244 2.10 27.09 41.44
C ASP A 244 2.78 27.55 40.15
N ALA A 245 3.18 28.83 40.10
CA ALA A 245 3.88 29.42 38.97
C ALA A 245 5.28 28.82 38.71
N GLY A 246 5.86 28.11 39.69
CA GLY A 246 7.11 27.38 39.55
C GLY A 246 6.97 26.03 38.84
N VAL A 247 5.74 25.55 38.62
CA VAL A 247 5.48 24.30 37.88
C VAL A 247 5.26 24.63 36.40
N GLU A 248 5.87 23.81 35.53
CA GLU A 248 5.77 23.98 34.08
C GLU A 248 4.30 24.02 33.61
N PRO A 249 3.93 24.85 32.63
CA PRO A 249 2.54 25.01 32.19
C PRO A 249 1.86 23.69 31.81
N GLU A 250 2.57 22.79 31.12
CA GLU A 250 2.04 21.47 30.75
C GLU A 250 1.77 20.60 31.98
N GLU A 251 2.65 20.65 32.98
CA GLU A 251 2.53 19.86 34.21
C GLU A 251 1.40 20.39 35.11
N ARG A 252 1.17 21.71 35.12
CA ARG A 252 0.00 22.30 35.80
C ARG A 252 -1.33 21.78 35.26
N VAL A 253 -1.42 21.56 33.94
CA VAL A 253 -2.61 20.95 33.32
C VAL A 253 -2.80 19.52 33.82
N VAL A 254 -1.72 18.74 33.94
CA VAL A 254 -1.76 17.38 34.52
C VAL A 254 -2.26 17.41 35.96
N PHE A 255 -1.75 18.31 36.81
CA PHE A 255 -2.22 18.45 38.19
C PHE A 255 -3.68 18.88 38.29
N ALA A 256 -4.12 19.81 37.44
CA ALA A 256 -5.52 20.23 37.38
C ALA A 256 -6.45 19.08 36.96
N ASN A 257 -6.02 18.23 36.02
CA ASN A 257 -6.79 17.05 35.63
C ASN A 257 -6.78 15.96 36.73
N ALA A 258 -5.64 15.73 37.39
CA ALA A 258 -5.55 14.84 38.54
C ALA A 258 -6.49 15.29 39.68
N LEU A 259 -6.58 16.61 39.93
CA LEU A 259 -7.51 17.19 40.89
C LEU A 259 -8.97 16.86 40.53
N LYS A 260 -9.36 17.01 39.26
CA LYS A 260 -10.70 16.63 38.79
C LYS A 260 -10.98 15.13 38.97
N LEU A 261 -9.99 14.26 38.71
CA LEU A 261 -10.12 12.82 38.97
C LEU A 261 -10.39 12.56 40.45
N VAL A 262 -9.65 13.21 41.35
CA VAL A 262 -9.88 13.09 42.81
C VAL A 262 -11.29 13.57 43.19
N ASP A 263 -11.75 14.69 42.63
CA ASP A 263 -13.10 15.19 42.88
C ASP A 263 -14.19 14.20 42.40
N ILE A 264 -13.97 13.55 41.25
CA ILE A 264 -14.85 12.48 40.76
C ILE A 264 -14.84 11.30 41.72
N LEU A 265 -13.69 10.86 42.21
CA LEU A 265 -13.60 9.74 43.15
C LEU A 265 -14.27 10.03 44.50
N LEU A 266 -14.24 11.29 44.96
CA LEU A 266 -14.90 11.74 46.18
C LEU A 266 -16.43 11.91 46.05
N GLY A 267 -16.94 12.02 44.82
CA GLY A 267 -18.37 12.19 44.55
C GLY A 267 -18.91 13.56 44.98
N ASP A 268 -20.21 13.63 45.29
CA ASP A 268 -20.91 14.88 45.65
C ASP A 268 -20.69 15.32 47.11
N GLY A 269 -19.76 14.67 47.83
CA GLY A 269 -19.42 15.01 49.21
C GLY A 269 -20.46 14.59 50.26
N LYS A 270 -21.57 13.92 49.88
CA LYS A 270 -22.58 13.44 50.84
C LYS A 270 -22.18 12.18 51.62
N GLY A 271 -20.89 11.85 51.61
CA GLY A 271 -20.34 10.67 52.29
C GLY A 271 -20.56 9.35 51.55
N ASP A 272 -21.15 9.38 50.34
CA ASP A 272 -21.26 8.21 49.49
C ASP A 272 -19.87 7.84 48.93
N GLN A 273 -19.23 6.87 49.58
CA GLN A 273 -17.99 6.24 49.09
C GLN A 273 -18.27 5.20 48.01
N GLY A 274 -19.38 5.36 47.27
CA GLY A 274 -19.85 4.44 46.25
C GLY A 274 -18.90 4.24 45.08
N ARG A 275 -17.79 5.00 45.01
CA ARG A 275 -16.74 4.90 43.98
C ARG A 275 -15.41 4.34 44.47
N ILE A 276 -15.35 3.95 45.74
CA ILE A 276 -14.17 3.31 46.33
C ILE A 276 -14.48 1.83 46.51
N GLY A 277 -13.82 0.99 45.72
CA GLY A 277 -13.78 -0.46 45.83
C GLY A 277 -12.61 -0.90 46.71
N LEU A 278 -12.76 -2.03 47.40
CA LEU A 278 -11.69 -2.65 48.18
C LEU A 278 -11.42 -4.03 47.60
N PHE A 279 -10.16 -4.29 47.24
CA PHE A 279 -9.69 -5.58 46.81
C PHE A 279 -8.74 -6.13 47.88
N HIS A 280 -9.31 -6.99 48.73
CA HIS A 280 -8.62 -7.57 49.88
C HIS A 280 -7.52 -8.54 49.43
N ALA A 281 -6.45 -8.62 50.21
CA ALA A 281 -5.52 -9.74 50.11
C ALA A 281 -6.21 -11.00 50.67
N PRO A 282 -5.88 -12.21 50.18
CA PRO A 282 -6.35 -13.44 50.78
C PRO A 282 -5.95 -13.53 52.26
N ASP A 283 -6.75 -14.24 53.07
CA ASP A 283 -6.49 -14.49 54.49
C ASP A 283 -6.26 -15.97 54.83
N GLU A 284 -6.31 -16.84 53.83
CA GLU A 284 -5.98 -18.26 53.89
C GLU A 284 -5.44 -18.76 52.53
N GLU A 285 -4.80 -19.93 52.52
CA GLU A 285 -4.35 -20.58 51.27
C GLU A 285 -5.51 -21.25 50.55
N GLY A 286 -5.45 -21.32 49.22
CA GLY A 286 -6.44 -22.06 48.42
C GLY A 286 -6.81 -21.36 47.12
N ALA A 287 -7.78 -21.93 46.40
CA ALA A 287 -8.34 -21.32 45.21
C ALA A 287 -9.16 -20.07 45.57
N MET A 288 -9.20 -19.07 44.70
CA MET A 288 -9.91 -17.80 44.96
C MET A 288 -11.40 -17.99 45.32
N ASP A 289 -12.06 -19.00 44.74
CA ASP A 289 -13.46 -19.34 44.99
C ASP A 289 -13.73 -19.98 46.36
N ASP A 290 -12.71 -20.60 46.96
CA ASP A 290 -12.82 -21.25 48.26
C ASP A 290 -12.63 -20.24 49.41
N ILE A 291 -11.92 -19.15 49.14
CA ILE A 291 -11.55 -18.14 50.12
C ILE A 291 -12.69 -17.13 50.29
N GLN A 292 -13.28 -17.09 51.50
CA GLN A 292 -14.48 -16.28 51.76
C GLN A 292 -14.25 -14.78 51.51
N VAL A 293 -13.10 -14.23 51.91
CA VAL A 293 -12.81 -12.80 51.72
C VAL A 293 -12.73 -12.41 50.24
N MET A 294 -12.25 -13.33 49.40
CA MET A 294 -12.13 -13.12 47.95
C MET A 294 -13.50 -13.16 47.27
N ARG A 295 -14.37 -14.11 47.66
CA ARG A 295 -15.76 -14.14 47.18
C ARG A 295 -16.54 -12.89 47.54
N ASP A 296 -16.46 -12.46 48.80
CA ASP A 296 -17.16 -11.26 49.28
C ASP A 296 -16.62 -10.00 48.58
N GLY A 297 -15.29 -9.92 48.43
CA GLY A 297 -14.62 -8.86 47.69
C GLY A 297 -15.06 -8.79 46.22
N ARG A 298 -15.07 -9.94 45.53
CA ARG A 298 -15.54 -10.05 44.14
C ARG A 298 -16.98 -9.59 43.99
N ALA A 299 -17.89 -10.05 44.86
CA ALA A 299 -19.29 -9.63 44.83
C ALA A 299 -19.45 -8.11 45.02
N ALA A 300 -18.73 -7.52 45.98
CA ALA A 300 -18.78 -6.08 46.23
C ALA A 300 -18.17 -5.24 45.08
N LEU A 301 -17.12 -5.74 44.43
CA LEU A 301 -16.50 -5.07 43.29
C LEU A 301 -17.35 -5.21 42.01
N LEU A 302 -18.01 -6.35 41.80
CA LEU A 302 -19.01 -6.49 40.73
C LEU A 302 -20.20 -5.56 40.95
N ASP A 303 -20.69 -5.39 42.18
CA ASP A 303 -21.72 -4.39 42.48
C ASP A 303 -21.29 -2.97 42.09
N LEU A 304 -20.04 -2.60 42.44
CA LEU A 304 -19.45 -1.33 42.05
C LEU A 304 -19.42 -1.17 40.52
N VAL A 305 -18.85 -2.13 39.81
CA VAL A 305 -18.64 -2.05 38.35
C VAL A 305 -19.96 -2.08 37.59
N LEU A 306 -20.87 -2.99 37.94
CA LEU A 306 -22.08 -3.25 37.17
C LEU A 306 -23.22 -2.29 37.51
N HIS A 307 -23.41 -1.95 38.78
CA HIS A 307 -24.58 -1.21 39.24
C HIS A 307 -24.30 0.25 39.62
N ARG A 308 -23.10 0.57 40.11
CA ARG A 308 -22.77 1.92 40.59
C ARG A 308 -22.01 2.77 39.57
N MET A 309 -21.36 2.13 38.61
CA MET A 309 -20.69 2.79 37.50
C MET A 309 -21.55 2.70 36.23
N ARG A 310 -21.46 3.73 35.38
CA ARG A 310 -22.07 3.77 34.05
C ARG A 310 -20.99 3.91 33.00
N TYR A 311 -21.21 3.35 31.82
CA TYR A 311 -20.32 3.61 30.70
C TYR A 311 -20.40 5.08 30.28
N ALA A 312 -19.25 5.68 29.97
CA ALA A 312 -19.16 7.00 29.38
C ALA A 312 -18.78 6.89 27.90
N ASP A 313 -19.45 7.65 27.04
CA ASP A 313 -19.05 7.79 25.65
C ASP A 313 -17.70 8.50 25.57
N VAL A 314 -16.79 7.96 24.77
CA VAL A 314 -15.44 8.48 24.58
C VAL A 314 -15.11 8.66 23.11
N GLN A 315 -14.20 9.59 22.87
CA GLN A 315 -13.59 9.88 21.58
C GLN A 315 -12.08 9.68 21.69
N GLN A 316 -11.41 9.59 20.54
CA GLN A 316 -9.97 9.32 20.48
C GLN A 316 -9.13 10.38 21.25
N ASP A 317 -9.60 11.63 21.30
CA ASP A 317 -8.97 12.75 21.99
C ASP A 317 -9.27 12.81 23.50
N ASP A 318 -10.17 11.96 24.02
CA ASP A 318 -10.37 11.82 25.46
C ASP A 318 -9.25 11.02 26.13
N PHE A 319 -8.42 10.33 25.34
CA PHE A 319 -7.26 9.56 25.80
C PHE A 319 -5.92 10.19 25.38
N GLY A 320 -5.00 10.28 26.33
CA GLY A 320 -3.62 10.66 26.12
C GLY A 320 -2.65 9.51 26.43
N PHE A 321 -1.35 9.80 26.34
CA PHE A 321 -0.30 8.80 26.54
C PHE A 321 0.82 9.36 27.41
N SER A 322 1.20 8.60 28.42
CA SER A 322 2.35 8.91 29.26
C SER A 322 3.58 8.23 28.68
N VAL A 323 4.41 9.00 27.99
CA VAL A 323 5.69 8.52 27.44
C VAL A 323 6.83 9.38 27.97
N SER A 324 7.95 8.73 28.29
CA SER A 324 9.12 9.42 28.82
C SER A 324 9.75 10.34 27.76
N ALA A 325 10.45 11.39 28.21
CA ALA A 325 11.16 12.30 27.30
C ALA A 325 12.16 11.55 26.39
N ARG A 326 12.79 10.49 26.92
CA ARG A 326 13.65 9.59 26.16
C ARG A 326 12.90 8.91 25.02
N THR A 327 11.72 8.37 25.30
CA THR A 327 10.86 7.72 24.29
C THR A 327 10.35 8.71 23.24
N LYS A 328 10.07 9.97 23.61
CA LYS A 328 9.74 11.03 22.64
C LYS A 328 10.87 11.28 21.64
N VAL A 329 12.11 11.41 22.13
CA VAL A 329 13.31 11.61 21.27
C VAL A 329 13.53 10.39 20.37
N PHE A 330 13.45 9.19 20.93
CA PHE A 330 13.51 7.95 20.18
C PHE A 330 12.48 7.91 19.05
N ALA A 331 11.23 8.26 19.35
CA ALA A 331 10.15 8.21 18.38
C ALA A 331 10.40 9.17 17.21
N LEU A 332 10.94 10.35 17.50
CA LEU A 332 11.34 11.32 16.49
C LEU A 332 12.45 10.78 15.57
N GLU A 333 13.49 10.17 16.12
CA GLU A 333 14.58 9.60 15.33
C GLU A 333 14.12 8.41 14.49
N ARG A 334 13.35 7.50 15.09
CA ARG A 334 12.83 6.30 14.41
C ARG A 334 11.87 6.67 13.29
N ALA A 335 11.01 7.68 13.50
CA ALA A 335 10.13 8.21 12.47
C ALA A 335 10.88 8.74 11.25
N ARG A 336 11.98 9.48 11.46
CA ARG A 336 12.81 9.97 10.34
C ARG A 336 13.40 8.84 9.52
N ARG A 337 13.85 7.76 10.17
CA ARG A 337 14.35 6.56 9.48
C ARG A 337 13.24 5.85 8.71
N LEU A 338 12.09 5.61 9.34
CA LEU A 338 10.93 5.00 8.67
C LEU A 338 10.44 5.82 7.47
N ASN A 339 10.49 7.15 7.57
CA ASN A 339 10.19 8.03 6.46
C ASN A 339 11.12 7.76 5.26
N ALA A 340 12.43 7.62 5.50
CA ALA A 340 13.38 7.23 4.46
C ALA A 340 13.10 5.81 3.93
N ASP A 341 12.73 4.87 4.79
CA ASP A 341 12.40 3.49 4.41
C ASP A 341 11.12 3.38 3.58
N VAL A 342 10.15 4.26 3.79
CA VAL A 342 8.94 4.38 2.96
C VAL A 342 9.31 4.92 1.58
N VAL A 343 10.13 5.98 1.52
CA VAL A 343 10.63 6.52 0.24
C VAL A 343 11.41 5.47 -0.54
N ALA A 344 12.28 4.72 0.12
CA ALA A 344 13.04 3.64 -0.50
C ALA A 344 12.14 2.52 -1.04
N ALA A 345 11.11 2.12 -0.27
CA ALA A 345 10.14 1.12 -0.72
C ALA A 345 9.33 1.61 -1.93
N LEU A 346 8.88 2.87 -1.92
CA LEU A 346 8.20 3.47 -3.08
C LEU A 346 9.12 3.55 -4.29
N ALA A 347 10.42 3.83 -4.10
CA ALA A 347 11.41 3.81 -5.17
C ALA A 347 11.62 2.41 -5.76
N GLU A 348 11.62 1.37 -4.93
CA GLU A 348 11.70 -0.03 -5.37
C GLU A 348 10.45 -0.46 -6.15
N ILE A 349 9.26 -0.12 -5.66
CA ILE A 349 7.99 -0.33 -6.35
C ILE A 349 8.02 0.39 -7.70
N SER A 350 8.49 1.64 -7.71
CA SER A 350 8.64 2.43 -8.93
C SER A 350 9.60 1.81 -9.94
N ALA A 351 10.75 1.30 -9.49
CA ALA A 351 11.71 0.62 -10.36
C ALA A 351 11.13 -0.69 -10.94
N THR A 352 10.40 -1.44 -10.12
CA THR A 352 9.72 -2.69 -10.51
C THR A 352 8.63 -2.43 -11.55
N ALA A 353 7.81 -1.40 -11.32
CA ALA A 353 6.77 -0.97 -12.26
C ALA A 353 7.36 -0.59 -13.63
N LYS A 354 8.49 0.13 -13.65
CA LYS A 354 9.20 0.47 -14.89
C LYS A 354 9.64 -0.80 -15.63
N LYS A 355 10.33 -1.71 -14.93
CA LYS A 355 10.81 -2.98 -15.49
C LYS A 355 9.67 -3.81 -16.09
N GLN A 356 8.56 -3.97 -15.37
CA GLN A 356 7.41 -4.74 -15.84
C GLN A 356 6.70 -4.08 -17.00
N SER A 357 6.63 -2.75 -17.04
CA SER A 357 6.09 -2.02 -18.19
C SER A 357 6.93 -2.24 -19.46
N ASP A 358 8.25 -2.40 -19.32
CA ASP A 358 9.13 -2.77 -20.43
C ASP A 358 8.96 -4.24 -20.84
N GLU A 359 8.72 -5.15 -19.90
CA GLU A 359 8.47 -6.57 -20.19
C GLU A 359 7.10 -6.80 -20.86
N ALA A 360 6.11 -5.96 -20.57
CA ALA A 360 4.78 -6.01 -21.19
C ALA A 360 4.74 -5.46 -22.64
N TYR A 361 5.89 -5.06 -23.17
CA TYR A 361 6.07 -4.56 -24.53
C TYR A 361 5.86 -5.67 -25.57
N ASP A 362 5.08 -5.36 -26.60
CA ASP A 362 4.97 -6.19 -27.81
C ASP A 362 5.43 -5.38 -29.03
N PRO A 363 6.64 -5.67 -29.58
CA PRO A 363 7.15 -4.98 -30.77
C PRO A 363 6.31 -5.21 -32.02
N SER A 364 5.44 -6.25 -32.03
CA SER A 364 4.60 -6.56 -33.18
C SER A 364 3.32 -5.70 -33.22
N ASP A 365 2.87 -5.16 -32.09
CA ASP A 365 1.66 -4.33 -31.98
C ASP A 365 1.93 -3.01 -31.24
N ILE A 366 2.38 -2.02 -32.01
CA ILE A 366 2.66 -0.65 -31.53
C ILE A 366 1.38 0.00 -30.97
N ARG A 367 0.20 -0.32 -31.51
CA ARG A 367 -1.08 0.28 -31.06
C ARG A 367 -1.48 -0.26 -29.71
N ALA A 368 -1.54 -1.57 -29.55
CA ALA A 368 -1.85 -2.20 -28.28
C ALA A 368 -0.84 -1.76 -27.21
N THR A 369 0.44 -1.64 -27.57
CA THR A 369 1.49 -1.12 -26.68
C THR A 369 1.19 0.32 -26.24
N GLN A 370 0.84 1.23 -27.16
CA GLN A 370 0.49 2.61 -26.83
C GLN A 370 -0.72 2.71 -25.90
N GLU A 371 -1.77 1.93 -26.16
CA GLU A 371 -2.98 1.88 -25.34
C GLU A 371 -2.67 1.39 -23.91
N ARG A 372 -1.85 0.34 -23.78
CA ARG A 372 -1.37 -0.13 -22.46
C ARG A 372 -0.64 0.96 -21.70
N TYR A 373 0.29 1.68 -22.35
CA TYR A 373 0.99 2.80 -21.70
C TYR A 373 0.05 3.96 -21.35
N ALA A 374 -1.05 4.16 -22.09
CA ALA A 374 -2.07 5.14 -21.72
C ALA A 374 -2.83 4.75 -20.46
N GLU A 375 -3.23 3.48 -20.32
CA GLU A 375 -3.86 2.97 -19.10
C GLU A 375 -2.92 3.02 -17.89
N LEU A 376 -1.64 2.67 -18.10
CA LEU A 376 -0.62 2.76 -17.05
C LEU A 376 -0.39 4.21 -16.62
N GLU A 377 -0.40 5.18 -17.56
CA GLU A 377 -0.23 6.60 -17.23
C GLU A 377 -1.35 7.10 -16.31
N GLU A 378 -2.59 6.78 -16.66
CA GLU A 378 -3.77 7.15 -15.87
C GLU A 378 -3.69 6.58 -14.46
N LYS A 379 -3.34 5.29 -14.33
CA LYS A 379 -3.20 4.63 -13.03
C LYS A 379 -2.06 5.20 -12.20
N ALA A 380 -0.87 5.36 -12.79
CA ALA A 380 0.29 5.92 -12.09
C ALA A 380 0.04 7.36 -11.62
N ALA A 381 -0.54 8.19 -12.48
CA ALA A 381 -0.95 9.55 -12.13
C ALA A 381 -2.02 9.56 -11.03
N GLY A 382 -2.97 8.62 -11.07
CA GLY A 382 -4.00 8.48 -10.04
C GLY A 382 -3.43 8.11 -8.67
N VAL A 383 -2.50 7.15 -8.60
CA VAL A 383 -1.80 6.76 -7.36
C VAL A 383 -0.97 7.93 -6.84
N ALA A 384 -0.16 8.56 -7.71
CA ALA A 384 0.67 9.72 -7.33
C ALA A 384 -0.18 10.89 -6.81
N ALA A 385 -1.32 11.18 -7.44
CA ALA A 385 -2.24 12.22 -7.00
C ALA A 385 -2.88 11.89 -5.64
N ARG A 386 -3.27 10.64 -5.38
CA ARG A 386 -3.80 10.22 -4.07
C ARG A 386 -2.76 10.40 -2.96
N VAL A 387 -1.51 10.01 -3.21
CA VAL A 387 -0.41 10.22 -2.27
C VAL A 387 -0.15 11.70 -2.03
N LYS A 388 -0.10 12.52 -3.08
CA LYS A 388 0.11 13.98 -2.97
C LYS A 388 -1.01 14.70 -2.22
N ASN A 389 -2.25 14.23 -2.36
CA ASN A 389 -3.41 14.81 -1.72
C ASN A 389 -3.63 14.32 -0.28
N SER A 390 -2.73 13.51 0.26
CA SER A 390 -2.84 13.01 1.63
C SER A 390 -2.67 14.14 2.64
N THR A 391 -3.60 14.24 3.58
CA THR A 391 -3.71 15.37 4.52
C THR A 391 -2.85 15.22 5.78
N ASP A 392 -2.47 13.98 6.11
CA ASP A 392 -1.55 13.60 7.17
C ASP A 392 -0.98 12.19 6.91
N VAL A 393 -0.15 11.71 7.84
CA VAL A 393 0.47 10.38 7.78
C VAL A 393 -0.59 9.28 7.78
N GLN A 394 -1.66 9.42 8.55
CA GLN A 394 -2.69 8.40 8.68
C GLN A 394 -3.50 8.27 7.38
N ASP A 395 -3.90 9.38 6.78
CA ASP A 395 -4.59 9.44 5.47
C ASP A 395 -3.70 8.87 4.35
N PHE A 396 -2.41 9.21 4.35
CA PHE A 396 -1.46 8.58 3.43
C PHE A 396 -1.40 7.07 3.65
N CYS A 397 -1.24 6.62 4.89
CA CYS A 397 -1.04 5.21 5.20
C CYS A 397 -2.26 4.37 4.88
N GLN A 398 -3.46 4.92 5.08
CA GLN A 398 -4.70 4.29 4.67
C GLN A 398 -4.77 4.13 3.14
N ARG A 399 -4.45 5.19 2.38
CA ARG A 399 -4.43 5.14 0.90
C ARG A 399 -3.32 4.23 0.38
N ALA A 400 -2.16 4.26 1.02
CA ALA A 400 -1.01 3.45 0.68
C ALA A 400 -1.32 1.96 0.89
N ALA A 401 -2.04 1.59 1.95
CA ALA A 401 -2.48 0.22 2.18
C ALA A 401 -3.50 -0.27 1.14
N GLU A 402 -4.24 0.62 0.47
CA GLU A 402 -5.12 0.25 -0.65
C GLU A 402 -4.36 0.00 -1.96
N ASP A 403 -3.23 0.70 -2.14
CA ASP A 403 -2.50 0.76 -3.41
C ASP A 403 -1.18 -0.03 -3.44
N PHE A 404 -0.59 -0.34 -2.28
CA PHE A 404 0.74 -0.95 -2.14
C PHE A 404 0.73 -2.18 -1.23
N ASP A 405 1.82 -2.96 -1.31
CA ASP A 405 2.06 -4.18 -0.53
C ASP A 405 2.17 -3.91 0.99
N ASP A 406 2.04 -4.98 1.79
CA ASP A 406 2.08 -4.99 3.25
C ASP A 406 3.35 -4.31 3.81
N LYS A 407 4.45 -4.37 3.05
CA LYS A 407 5.73 -3.70 3.38
C LYS A 407 5.61 -2.19 3.60
N VAL A 408 4.74 -1.51 2.85
CA VAL A 408 4.50 -0.06 3.03
C VAL A 408 3.50 0.14 4.18
N ALA A 409 2.46 -0.69 4.24
CA ALA A 409 1.41 -0.61 5.26
C ALA A 409 1.95 -0.78 6.69
N ASP A 410 2.86 -1.73 6.93
CA ASP A 410 3.44 -2.00 8.25
C ASP A 410 4.29 -0.84 8.77
N LYS A 411 5.16 -0.28 7.91
CA LYS A 411 5.95 0.92 8.24
C LYS A 411 5.05 2.10 8.57
N CYS A 412 3.93 2.18 7.88
CA CYS A 412 2.91 3.20 8.04
C CYS A 412 2.19 3.15 9.40
N ARG A 413 1.79 1.95 9.83
CA ARG A 413 1.18 1.74 11.16
C ARG A 413 2.12 2.17 12.28
N LEU A 414 3.40 1.84 12.16
CA LEU A 414 4.40 2.26 13.15
C LEU A 414 4.60 3.78 13.15
N LEU A 415 4.65 4.42 11.99
CA LEU A 415 4.85 5.86 11.87
C LEU A 415 3.72 6.67 12.55
N ASP A 416 2.48 6.23 12.41
CA ASP A 416 1.31 6.83 13.07
C ASP A 416 1.40 6.78 14.61
N VAL A 417 1.96 5.70 15.16
CA VAL A 417 2.17 5.60 16.61
C VAL A 417 3.35 6.44 17.07
N LEU A 418 4.46 6.43 16.33
CA LEU A 418 5.60 7.27 16.65
C LEU A 418 5.24 8.76 16.62
N GLN A 419 4.27 9.17 15.78
CA GLN A 419 3.78 10.55 15.73
C GLN A 419 3.05 10.94 17.01
N VAL A 420 2.28 10.02 17.57
CA VAL A 420 1.59 10.26 18.83
C VAL A 420 2.58 10.24 19.99
N VAL A 421 3.51 9.29 20.00
CA VAL A 421 4.55 9.19 21.03
C VAL A 421 5.42 10.45 21.04
N SER A 422 5.84 10.98 19.89
CA SER A 422 6.72 12.15 19.85
C SER A 422 6.05 13.42 20.38
N GLY A 423 4.71 13.49 20.35
CA GLY A 423 3.96 14.70 20.68
C GLY A 423 4.20 15.86 19.72
N GLN A 424 4.89 15.62 18.61
CA GLN A 424 5.25 16.61 17.60
C GLN A 424 4.94 16.06 16.20
N PRO A 425 4.49 16.91 15.26
CA PRO A 425 4.40 16.50 13.86
C PRO A 425 5.80 16.09 13.39
N LEU A 426 5.98 14.79 13.18
CA LEU A 426 7.29 14.18 12.90
C LEU A 426 7.90 14.69 11.59
N VAL A 427 7.05 15.10 10.66
CA VAL A 427 7.46 15.61 9.36
C VAL A 427 6.45 16.67 8.92
N ASP A 428 6.95 17.76 8.32
CA ASP A 428 6.13 18.77 7.68
C ASP A 428 5.27 18.12 6.58
N LYS A 429 3.96 18.37 6.63
CA LYS A 429 2.97 17.80 5.70
C LYS A 429 3.34 18.04 4.23
N ALA A 430 3.81 19.24 3.90
CA ALA A 430 4.19 19.58 2.53
C ALA A 430 5.44 18.83 2.07
N VAL A 431 6.37 18.61 3.02
CA VAL A 431 7.60 17.87 2.77
C VAL A 431 7.30 16.37 2.63
N LEU A 432 6.38 15.80 3.42
CA LEU A 432 5.96 14.40 3.29
C LEU A 432 5.37 14.10 1.92
N ALA A 433 4.32 14.84 1.54
CA ALA A 433 3.60 14.57 0.30
C ALA A 433 4.50 14.66 -0.93
N SER A 434 5.39 15.66 -0.97
CA SER A 434 6.37 15.82 -2.05
C SER A 434 7.45 14.72 -2.03
N THR A 435 7.97 14.37 -0.86
CA THR A 435 9.04 13.38 -0.73
C THR A 435 8.55 11.96 -1.05
N TRP A 436 7.37 11.58 -0.57
CA TRP A 436 6.77 10.27 -0.85
C TRP A 436 6.25 10.14 -2.26
N ALA A 437 5.75 11.22 -2.86
CA ALA A 437 5.30 11.18 -4.25
C ALA A 437 6.45 11.23 -5.26
N ALA A 438 7.64 11.73 -4.90
CA ALA A 438 8.75 11.89 -5.85
C ALA A 438 9.13 10.59 -6.59
N PRO A 439 9.24 9.41 -5.94
CA PRO A 439 9.45 8.15 -6.65
C PRO A 439 8.32 7.81 -7.64
N LEU A 440 7.07 8.15 -7.32
CA LEU A 440 5.89 7.87 -8.15
C LEU A 440 5.78 8.84 -9.34
N ASP A 441 6.22 10.09 -9.16
CA ASP A 441 6.37 11.06 -10.24
C ASP A 441 7.38 10.57 -11.27
N GLY A 442 8.46 9.93 -10.82
CA GLY A 442 9.45 9.31 -11.69
C GLY A 442 8.88 8.17 -12.56
N VAL A 443 7.88 7.44 -12.08
CA VAL A 443 7.16 6.40 -12.88
C VAL A 443 6.15 7.05 -13.80
N THR A 444 5.39 8.01 -13.30
CA THR A 444 4.39 8.73 -14.10
C THR A 444 5.05 9.41 -15.31
N ALA A 445 6.18 10.09 -15.10
CA ALA A 445 6.97 10.69 -16.16
C ALA A 445 7.53 9.66 -17.14
N TYR A 446 7.99 8.51 -16.65
CA TYR A 446 8.49 7.41 -17.46
C TYR A 446 7.42 6.85 -18.41
N VAL A 447 6.27 6.47 -17.85
CA VAL A 447 5.14 5.89 -18.58
C VAL A 447 4.56 6.90 -19.57
N LYS A 448 4.46 8.17 -19.18
CA LYS A 448 4.08 9.27 -20.08
C LYS A 448 5.04 9.41 -21.26
N GLY A 449 6.35 9.32 -21.00
CA GLY A 449 7.38 9.35 -22.04
C GLY A 449 7.24 8.19 -23.03
N LYS A 450 7.02 6.97 -22.53
CA LYS A 450 6.76 5.77 -23.36
C LYS A 450 5.49 5.91 -24.19
N LYS A 451 4.38 6.34 -23.60
CA LYS A 451 3.14 6.62 -24.33
C LYS A 451 3.37 7.61 -25.47
N ALA A 452 4.04 8.73 -25.18
CA ALA A 452 4.35 9.75 -26.18
C ALA A 452 5.21 9.18 -27.32
N TRP A 453 6.18 8.32 -27.00
CA TRP A 453 7.00 7.62 -27.98
C TRP A 453 6.18 6.70 -28.90
N TYR A 454 5.31 5.85 -28.35
CA TYR A 454 4.52 4.96 -29.20
C TYR A 454 3.46 5.72 -30.01
N SER A 455 2.88 6.79 -29.46
CA SER A 455 2.02 7.70 -30.22
C SER A 455 2.76 8.32 -31.41
N LEU A 456 4.02 8.70 -31.22
CA LEU A 456 4.87 9.14 -32.31
C LEU A 456 5.08 8.02 -33.33
N LEU A 457 5.50 6.81 -32.93
CA LEU A 457 5.70 5.69 -33.86
C LEU A 457 4.44 5.39 -34.67
N LEU A 458 3.25 5.42 -34.04
CA LEU A 458 1.95 5.28 -34.71
C LEU A 458 1.68 6.38 -35.72
N SER A 459 2.08 7.63 -35.42
CA SER A 459 1.96 8.75 -36.37
C SER A 459 2.96 8.66 -37.52
N LEU A 460 4.13 8.07 -37.29
CA LEU A 460 5.19 7.90 -38.27
C LEU A 460 4.90 6.77 -39.24
N TYR A 461 4.36 5.65 -38.75
CA TYR A 461 4.10 4.46 -39.56
C TYR A 461 3.30 4.73 -40.85
N PRO A 462 2.15 5.44 -40.86
CA PRO A 462 1.42 5.73 -42.09
C PRO A 462 2.17 6.72 -42.99
N ARG A 463 2.94 7.67 -42.43
CA ARG A 463 3.77 8.60 -43.22
C ARG A 463 4.89 7.86 -43.94
N LEU A 464 5.57 6.96 -43.23
CA LEU A 464 6.64 6.12 -43.77
C LEU A 464 6.13 5.21 -44.89
N ASN A 465 4.92 4.70 -44.76
CA ASN A 465 4.29 3.86 -45.78
C ASN A 465 3.57 4.64 -46.89
N SER A 466 3.62 5.98 -46.90
CA SER A 466 3.01 6.77 -47.98
C SER A 466 3.79 6.64 -49.29
N TYR A 467 3.11 6.80 -50.43
CA TYR A 467 3.75 6.77 -51.75
C TYR A 467 4.96 7.72 -51.86
N ARG A 468 4.84 8.94 -51.29
CA ARG A 468 5.89 9.96 -51.34
C ARG A 468 7.21 9.47 -50.72
N VAL A 469 7.13 8.69 -49.65
CA VAL A 469 8.31 8.12 -48.97
C VAL A 469 8.75 6.84 -49.68
N GLN A 470 7.81 5.97 -50.04
CA GLN A 470 8.10 4.66 -50.65
C GLN A 470 8.70 4.80 -52.06
N SER A 471 8.30 5.79 -52.85
CA SER A 471 8.95 6.15 -54.13
C SER A 471 10.39 6.63 -53.99
N GLN A 472 10.82 6.99 -52.77
CA GLN A 472 12.18 7.43 -52.44
C GLN A 472 12.88 6.46 -51.48
N ARG A 473 12.47 5.19 -51.44
CA ARG A 473 12.93 4.21 -50.45
C ARG A 473 14.46 4.08 -50.36
N GLN A 474 15.18 4.19 -51.47
CA GLN A 474 16.65 4.14 -51.45
C GLN A 474 17.26 5.30 -50.65
N LYS A 475 16.68 6.51 -50.72
CA LYS A 475 17.10 7.65 -49.89
C LYS A 475 16.78 7.42 -48.42
N VAL A 476 15.63 6.81 -48.12
CA VAL A 476 15.27 6.41 -46.75
C VAL A 476 16.26 5.40 -46.20
N ARG A 477 16.57 4.35 -46.97
CA ARG A 477 17.56 3.33 -46.60
C ARG A 477 18.93 3.93 -46.35
N GLN A 478 19.38 4.84 -47.22
CA GLN A 478 20.65 5.53 -47.04
C GLN A 478 20.66 6.39 -45.77
N ALA A 479 19.57 7.14 -45.51
CA ALA A 479 19.44 7.94 -44.29
C ALA A 479 19.45 7.09 -43.00
N VAL A 480 18.87 5.87 -43.04
CA VAL A 480 18.92 4.91 -41.93
C VAL A 480 20.34 4.40 -41.69
N LEU A 481 21.06 4.06 -42.76
CA LEU A 481 22.45 3.58 -42.70
C LEU A 481 23.41 4.64 -42.18
N ASP A 482 23.21 5.90 -42.58
CA ASP A 482 24.10 7.01 -42.23
C ASP A 482 23.91 7.50 -40.78
N LYS A 483 22.94 6.94 -40.04
CA LYS A 483 22.65 7.18 -38.60
C LYS A 483 22.54 8.65 -38.16
N SER A 484 22.50 9.61 -39.09
CA SER A 484 22.68 11.05 -38.85
C SER A 484 21.69 11.90 -39.66
N ALA A 485 21.63 13.20 -39.31
CA ALA A 485 20.82 14.35 -39.75
C ALA A 485 20.03 14.37 -41.09
N GLY A 486 20.17 13.40 -41.99
CA GLY A 486 19.49 13.31 -43.29
C GLY A 486 17.98 13.08 -43.23
N PHE A 487 17.42 12.78 -42.06
CA PHE A 487 15.97 12.63 -41.89
C PHE A 487 15.17 13.88 -42.26
N ALA A 488 15.75 15.07 -42.06
CA ALA A 488 15.13 16.34 -42.44
C ALA A 488 14.94 16.50 -43.96
N LEU A 489 15.64 15.70 -44.78
CA LEU A 489 15.60 15.80 -46.25
C LEU A 489 14.60 14.84 -46.90
N VAL A 490 14.03 13.89 -46.15
CA VAL A 490 13.04 12.95 -46.69
C VAL A 490 11.65 13.56 -46.57
N PRO A 491 10.93 13.81 -47.67
CA PRO A 491 9.61 14.41 -47.59
C PRO A 491 8.60 13.49 -46.90
N GLY A 492 7.98 13.96 -45.80
CA GLY A 492 7.08 13.17 -44.96
C GLY A 492 7.71 12.68 -43.64
N PHE A 493 8.99 12.96 -43.41
CA PHE A 493 9.62 12.77 -42.11
C PHE A 493 9.15 13.80 -41.07
N PRO A 494 9.29 13.49 -39.77
CA PRO A 494 9.02 14.41 -38.69
C PRO A 494 9.73 15.75 -38.89
N THR A 495 8.96 16.82 -38.68
CA THR A 495 9.44 18.20 -38.65
C THR A 495 10.57 18.37 -37.64
N GLN A 496 11.35 19.44 -37.76
CA GLN A 496 12.42 19.73 -36.81
C GLN A 496 11.90 19.87 -35.36
N ALA A 497 10.64 20.29 -35.18
CA ALA A 497 9.95 20.31 -33.88
C ALA A 497 9.61 18.90 -33.37
N GLU A 498 9.14 18.01 -34.24
CA GLU A 498 8.92 16.59 -33.89
C GLU A 498 10.26 15.90 -33.58
N LEU A 499 11.32 16.16 -34.34
CA LEU A 499 12.68 15.67 -34.07
C LEU A 499 13.26 16.22 -32.76
N ALA A 500 13.01 17.49 -32.43
CA ALA A 500 13.39 18.05 -31.13
C ALA A 500 12.62 17.39 -29.98
N SER A 501 11.32 17.10 -30.19
CA SER A 501 10.50 16.36 -29.23
C SER A 501 11.03 14.92 -29.05
N MET A 502 11.46 14.27 -30.14
CA MET A 502 12.13 12.97 -30.11
C MET A 502 13.45 13.01 -29.36
N ALA A 503 14.28 14.02 -29.62
CA ALA A 503 15.55 14.19 -28.93
C ALA A 503 15.37 14.37 -27.42
N ALA A 504 14.33 15.12 -27.01
CA ALA A 504 13.97 15.26 -25.60
C ALA A 504 13.51 13.93 -24.97
N LEU A 505 12.74 13.12 -25.70
CA LEU A 505 12.34 11.78 -25.26
C LEU A 505 13.55 10.82 -25.15
N TRP A 506 14.51 10.90 -26.07
CA TRP A 506 15.73 10.08 -26.05
C TRP A 506 16.70 10.47 -24.95
N GLN A 507 16.88 11.78 -24.69
CA GLN A 507 17.77 12.26 -23.63
C GLN A 507 17.29 11.82 -22.24
N ASN A 508 15.99 11.59 -22.07
CA ASN A 508 15.41 11.08 -20.82
C ASN A 508 15.52 9.55 -20.62
N GLN A 509 16.34 8.85 -21.41
CA GLN A 509 16.71 7.43 -21.28
C GLN A 509 15.56 6.40 -21.32
N SER A 510 14.31 6.81 -21.56
CA SER A 510 13.16 5.90 -21.41
C SER A 510 12.82 5.10 -22.66
N VAL A 511 13.54 5.26 -23.78
CA VAL A 511 13.07 4.78 -25.08
C VAL A 511 14.18 4.15 -25.93
N PRO A 512 14.03 2.90 -26.42
CA PRO A 512 15.02 2.26 -27.29
C PRO A 512 14.97 2.84 -28.71
N ARG A 513 16.10 3.39 -29.19
CA ARG A 513 16.25 3.78 -30.61
C ARG A 513 16.03 2.62 -31.59
N SER A 514 16.28 1.39 -31.14
CA SER A 514 16.11 0.16 -31.94
C SER A 514 14.70 -0.01 -32.49
N GLU A 515 13.66 0.49 -31.82
CA GLU A 515 12.28 0.38 -32.30
C GLU A 515 12.04 1.26 -33.53
N LEU A 516 12.54 2.50 -33.48
CA LEU A 516 12.52 3.39 -34.63
C LEU A 516 13.39 2.82 -35.74
N ASP A 517 14.60 2.34 -35.44
CA ASP A 517 15.47 1.73 -36.42
C ASP A 517 14.79 0.50 -37.09
N ALA A 518 14.04 -0.30 -36.33
CA ALA A 518 13.26 -1.43 -36.87
C ALA A 518 12.12 -0.94 -37.79
N LEU A 519 11.36 0.09 -37.36
CA LEU A 519 10.29 0.69 -38.16
C LEU A 519 10.84 1.26 -39.49
N LEU A 520 11.96 1.98 -39.41
CA LEU A 520 12.63 2.56 -40.56
C LEU A 520 13.26 1.50 -41.46
N SER A 521 13.84 0.45 -40.87
CA SER A 521 14.38 -0.68 -41.63
C SER A 521 13.29 -1.42 -42.39
N ARG A 522 12.10 -1.60 -41.79
CA ARG A 522 10.92 -2.16 -42.48
C ARG A 522 10.46 -1.26 -43.62
N ALA A 523 10.31 0.04 -43.37
CA ALA A 523 9.91 1.00 -44.40
C ALA A 523 10.93 1.16 -45.54
N GLY A 524 12.22 0.98 -45.24
CA GLY A 524 13.34 1.04 -46.17
C GLY A 524 13.66 -0.26 -46.90
N ARG A 525 13.03 -1.38 -46.52
CA ARG A 525 13.25 -2.69 -47.13
C ARG A 525 12.61 -2.73 -48.52
N GLY A 526 13.43 -3.05 -49.53
CA GLY A 526 12.95 -3.26 -50.90
C GLY A 526 12.09 -4.53 -51.03
N PRO A 527 11.39 -4.73 -52.16
CA PRO A 527 10.71 -5.97 -52.44
C PRO A 527 11.70 -7.13 -52.51
N GLU A 528 11.26 -8.28 -52.02
CA GLU A 528 11.98 -9.54 -52.13
C GLU A 528 11.24 -10.40 -53.17
N ALA A 529 11.96 -10.86 -54.20
CA ALA A 529 11.41 -11.78 -55.20
C ALA A 529 11.90 -13.21 -54.95
N ARG A 530 10.98 -14.16 -54.99
CA ARG A 530 11.24 -15.59 -54.96
C ARG A 530 10.83 -16.20 -56.30
N CYS A 531 11.79 -16.87 -56.95
CA CYS A 531 11.56 -17.57 -58.21
C CYS A 531 11.19 -19.02 -57.90
N LEU A 532 10.00 -19.43 -58.30
CA LEU A 532 9.49 -20.79 -58.15
C LEU A 532 9.55 -21.54 -59.50
N PRO A 533 9.41 -22.88 -59.50
CA PRO A 533 9.29 -23.65 -60.74
C PRO A 533 8.18 -23.14 -61.65
N ASP A 534 8.24 -23.53 -62.92
CA ASP A 534 7.22 -23.24 -63.94
C ASP A 534 7.02 -21.76 -64.29
N GLY A 535 7.95 -20.89 -63.89
CA GLY A 535 7.91 -19.46 -64.21
C GLY A 535 6.99 -18.66 -63.29
N VAL A 536 6.73 -19.16 -62.08
CA VAL A 536 6.02 -18.42 -61.03
C VAL A 536 7.01 -17.55 -60.26
N VAL A 537 6.70 -16.27 -60.13
CA VAL A 537 7.51 -15.30 -59.37
C VAL A 537 6.63 -14.68 -58.31
N VAL A 538 7.08 -14.77 -57.06
CA VAL A 538 6.38 -14.19 -55.90
C VAL A 538 7.19 -13.00 -55.40
N VAL A 539 6.60 -11.81 -55.42
CA VAL A 539 7.19 -10.57 -54.91
C VAL A 539 6.49 -10.17 -53.63
N GLU A 540 7.25 -10.06 -52.55
CA GLU A 540 6.72 -9.73 -51.21
C GLU A 540 7.34 -8.43 -50.69
N GLY A 541 6.57 -7.67 -49.92
CA GLY A 541 7.06 -6.47 -49.24
C GLY A 541 6.04 -5.85 -48.29
N GLU A 542 6.50 -4.95 -47.43
CA GLU A 542 5.62 -4.20 -46.52
C GLU A 542 4.68 -3.30 -47.32
N SER A 543 5.26 -2.41 -48.12
CA SER A 543 4.56 -1.60 -49.12
C SER A 543 5.24 -1.83 -50.47
N LEU A 544 4.49 -1.88 -51.56
CA LEU A 544 5.03 -2.24 -52.87
C LEU A 544 4.58 -1.27 -53.96
N LEU A 545 5.52 -0.85 -54.80
CA LEU A 545 5.22 -0.11 -56.02
C LEU A 545 5.12 -1.09 -57.18
N LEU A 546 4.13 -0.92 -58.07
CA LEU A 546 3.96 -1.76 -59.23
C LEU A 546 5.21 -1.74 -60.12
N SER A 547 5.79 -0.56 -60.35
CA SER A 547 7.02 -0.39 -61.13
C SER A 547 8.20 -1.20 -60.54
N GLU A 548 8.34 -1.16 -59.21
CA GLU A 548 9.40 -1.82 -58.47
C GLU A 548 9.21 -3.35 -58.46
N ALA A 549 7.98 -3.82 -58.22
CA ALA A 549 7.66 -5.25 -58.22
C ALA A 549 7.97 -5.90 -59.58
N VAL A 550 7.58 -5.24 -60.68
CA VAL A 550 7.89 -5.71 -62.04
C VAL A 550 9.39 -5.67 -62.32
N SER A 551 10.08 -4.61 -61.90
CA SER A 551 11.53 -4.46 -62.08
C SER A 551 12.31 -5.56 -61.34
N VAL A 552 11.93 -5.87 -60.11
CA VAL A 552 12.60 -6.90 -59.30
C VAL A 552 12.27 -8.31 -59.79
N ALA A 553 11.02 -8.57 -60.20
CA ALA A 553 10.66 -9.84 -60.82
C ALA A 553 11.52 -10.11 -62.08
N ARG A 554 11.67 -9.12 -62.96
CA ARG A 554 12.46 -9.24 -64.19
C ARG A 554 13.95 -9.40 -63.93
N SER A 555 14.52 -8.57 -63.07
CA SER A 555 15.96 -8.57 -62.81
C SER A 555 16.42 -9.79 -62.02
N SER A 556 15.57 -10.34 -61.15
CA SER A 556 15.93 -11.47 -60.27
C SER A 556 15.56 -12.84 -60.87
N CYS A 557 14.42 -12.94 -61.57
CA CYS A 557 13.85 -14.22 -62.01
C CYS A 557 13.67 -14.35 -63.53
N GLY A 558 13.97 -13.31 -64.31
CA GLY A 558 13.63 -13.27 -65.74
C GLY A 558 12.15 -13.02 -65.98
N TRP A 559 11.63 -13.50 -67.12
CA TRP A 559 10.25 -13.20 -67.53
C TRP A 559 9.24 -14.19 -66.89
N PRO A 560 8.33 -13.74 -66.00
CA PRO A 560 7.39 -14.63 -65.33
C PRO A 560 6.27 -15.09 -66.26
N LYS A 561 5.74 -16.30 -66.04
CA LYS A 561 4.42 -16.71 -66.53
C LYS A 561 3.32 -16.28 -65.57
N LEU A 562 3.60 -16.37 -64.26
CA LEU A 562 2.74 -15.91 -63.18
C LEU A 562 3.56 -14.99 -62.27
N LEU A 563 3.06 -13.79 -62.04
CA LEU A 563 3.59 -12.83 -61.08
C LEU A 563 2.59 -12.66 -59.95
N GLU A 564 2.94 -13.15 -58.78
CA GLU A 564 2.21 -12.90 -57.53
C GLU A 564 2.86 -11.76 -56.78
N VAL A 565 2.06 -10.80 -56.33
CA VAL A 565 2.53 -9.64 -55.57
C VAL A 565 1.78 -9.60 -54.24
N HIS A 566 2.51 -9.69 -53.13
CA HIS A 566 1.95 -9.67 -51.78
C HIS A 566 2.49 -8.45 -51.03
N ALA A 567 1.63 -7.45 -50.82
CA ALA A 567 1.96 -6.29 -49.99
C ALA A 567 1.28 -6.41 -48.63
N LEU A 568 2.05 -6.38 -47.54
CA LEU A 568 1.50 -6.52 -46.17
C LEU A 568 0.68 -5.31 -45.72
N ASN A 569 0.96 -4.13 -46.28
CA ASN A 569 0.30 -2.88 -45.93
C ASN A 569 -0.35 -2.21 -47.14
N THR A 570 0.43 -1.69 -48.09
CA THR A 570 -0.12 -0.92 -49.22
C THR A 570 0.54 -1.27 -50.54
N PHE A 571 -0.28 -1.48 -51.58
CA PHE A 571 0.17 -1.61 -52.96
C PHE A 571 -0.12 -0.33 -53.75
N PHE A 572 0.92 0.27 -54.33
CA PHE A 572 0.88 1.49 -55.11
C PHE A 572 0.89 1.15 -56.61
N VAL A 573 -0.15 1.58 -57.33
CA VAL A 573 -0.17 1.53 -58.79
C VAL A 573 0.40 2.85 -59.30
N ASP A 574 1.72 2.91 -59.39
CA ASP A 574 2.49 4.14 -59.61
C ASP A 574 2.89 4.40 -61.06
N ASP A 575 2.91 3.36 -61.90
CA ASP A 575 3.31 3.46 -63.29
C ASP A 575 2.47 2.53 -64.18
N SER A 576 2.54 2.75 -65.49
CA SER A 576 1.97 1.84 -66.48
C SER A 576 2.97 0.74 -66.82
N VAL A 577 2.53 -0.51 -66.78
CA VAL A 577 3.38 -1.68 -67.04
C VAL A 577 2.84 -2.51 -68.19
N ARG A 578 3.75 -3.07 -68.99
CA ARG A 578 3.44 -4.03 -70.05
C ARG A 578 4.08 -5.37 -69.72
N LEU A 579 3.24 -6.39 -69.52
CA LEU A 579 3.56 -7.76 -69.11
C LEU A 579 2.82 -8.76 -70.01
N PRO A 580 3.16 -8.83 -71.31
CA PRO A 580 2.45 -9.65 -72.27
C PRO A 580 2.33 -11.12 -71.87
N GLY A 581 1.11 -11.63 -71.91
CA GLY A 581 0.79 -13.04 -71.60
C GLY A 581 1.00 -13.44 -70.14
N VAL A 582 1.32 -12.51 -69.23
CA VAL A 582 1.59 -12.79 -67.82
C VAL A 582 0.28 -12.86 -67.03
N LEU A 583 0.16 -13.87 -66.17
CA LEU A 583 -0.86 -13.91 -65.12
C LEU A 583 -0.37 -13.04 -63.96
N LEU A 584 -1.08 -11.96 -63.62
CA LEU A 584 -0.76 -11.07 -62.52
C LEU A 584 -1.78 -11.22 -61.41
N ALA A 585 -1.34 -11.66 -60.24
CA ALA A 585 -2.14 -11.72 -59.02
C ALA A 585 -1.55 -10.77 -57.98
N VAL A 586 -2.37 -9.88 -57.42
CA VAL A 586 -1.92 -8.93 -56.39
C VAL A 586 -2.83 -9.02 -55.19
N VAL A 587 -2.23 -9.20 -54.01
CA VAL A 587 -2.90 -9.29 -52.72
C VAL A 587 -2.32 -8.21 -51.82
N ALA A 588 -3.16 -7.25 -51.44
CA ALA A 588 -2.77 -6.17 -50.55
C ALA A 588 -3.99 -5.65 -49.79
N PRO A 589 -3.91 -5.40 -48.47
CA PRO A 589 -5.07 -4.89 -47.73
C PRO A 589 -5.49 -3.51 -48.23
N ARG A 590 -4.54 -2.66 -48.65
CA ARG A 590 -4.81 -1.33 -49.19
C ARG A 590 -4.16 -1.14 -50.56
N TRP A 591 -4.90 -0.49 -51.45
CA TRP A 591 -4.49 -0.13 -52.80
C TRP A 591 -4.55 1.39 -53.00
N GLU A 592 -3.49 1.96 -53.56
CA GLU A 592 -3.45 3.39 -53.90
C GLU A 592 -3.07 3.58 -55.37
N ILE A 593 -4.02 4.07 -56.16
CA ILE A 593 -3.89 4.26 -57.61
C ILE A 593 -3.49 5.70 -57.89
N LEU A 594 -2.31 5.88 -58.50
CA LEU A 594 -1.69 7.18 -58.69
C LEU A 594 -1.85 7.63 -60.15
N GLY A 595 -2.71 8.62 -60.36
CA GLY A 595 -3.05 9.10 -61.71
C GLY A 595 -3.97 8.12 -62.45
N SER A 596 -3.58 7.76 -63.68
CA SER A 596 -4.36 6.88 -64.56
C SER A 596 -3.49 5.79 -65.21
N PRO A 597 -2.85 4.91 -64.41
CA PRO A 597 -1.92 3.92 -64.90
C PRO A 597 -2.63 2.82 -65.70
N SER A 598 -1.87 2.16 -66.58
CA SER A 598 -2.35 1.05 -67.40
C SER A 598 -1.52 -0.22 -67.19
N ILE A 599 -2.19 -1.35 -67.00
CA ILE A 599 -1.58 -2.68 -66.89
C ILE A 599 -1.94 -3.46 -68.16
N TYR A 600 -0.96 -3.63 -69.06
CA TYR A 600 -1.12 -4.34 -70.32
C TYR A 600 -0.60 -5.76 -70.21
N LEU A 601 -1.52 -6.72 -70.11
CA LEU A 601 -1.27 -8.17 -70.09
C LEU A 601 -1.54 -8.83 -71.45
N ASP A 602 -1.76 -8.04 -72.50
CA ASP A 602 -2.11 -8.52 -73.83
C ASP A 602 -1.08 -9.51 -74.38
N GLY A 603 -1.53 -10.58 -75.05
CA GLY A 603 -0.63 -11.53 -75.70
C GLY A 603 0.24 -10.85 -76.77
N GLU A 604 1.48 -11.32 -76.94
CA GLU A 604 2.31 -10.87 -78.05
C GLU A 604 1.68 -11.26 -79.39
N PRO A 605 1.81 -10.42 -80.43
CA PRO A 605 1.41 -10.78 -81.79
C PRO A 605 2.13 -12.05 -82.26
N GLY A 606 1.46 -12.86 -83.08
CA GLY A 606 2.13 -13.97 -83.76
C GLY A 606 3.34 -13.49 -84.58
N GLY A 607 4.44 -14.23 -84.54
CA GLY A 607 5.66 -13.89 -85.29
C GLY A 607 5.46 -13.80 -86.81
N ALA A 608 6.42 -13.17 -87.49
CA ALA A 608 6.52 -13.07 -88.95
C ALA A 608 6.31 -14.43 -89.67
N PRO A 609 5.90 -14.45 -90.96
CA PRO A 609 5.54 -15.66 -91.69
C PRO A 609 6.70 -16.66 -91.76
N GLY A 610 6.67 -17.60 -90.83
CA GLY A 610 7.50 -18.78 -90.75
C GLY A 610 6.68 -19.82 -89.99
N ARG A 611 6.83 -21.11 -90.34
CA ARG A 611 6.07 -22.22 -89.73
C ARG A 611 6.17 -22.16 -88.20
N ALA A 612 5.20 -21.54 -87.55
CA ALA A 612 5.09 -21.59 -86.10
C ALA A 612 4.67 -23.01 -85.72
N ALA A 613 5.29 -23.60 -84.70
CA ALA A 613 4.82 -24.84 -84.12
C ALA A 613 3.37 -24.67 -83.63
N TRP A 614 2.55 -25.73 -83.76
CA TRP A 614 1.18 -25.76 -83.23
C TRP A 614 1.13 -25.20 -81.80
N GLY A 615 0.30 -24.17 -81.57
CA GLY A 615 0.09 -23.57 -80.24
C GLY A 615 0.94 -22.34 -79.89
N ALA A 616 1.66 -21.72 -80.84
CA ALA A 616 2.56 -20.59 -80.54
C ALA A 616 1.89 -19.20 -80.39
N ALA A 617 0.56 -19.09 -80.42
CA ALA A 617 -0.11 -17.83 -80.09
C ALA A 617 -0.16 -17.68 -78.56
N SER A 618 0.53 -16.68 -78.01
CA SER A 618 0.43 -16.41 -76.57
C SER A 618 -1.00 -15.91 -76.25
N GLY A 619 -1.70 -16.63 -75.38
CA GLY A 619 -2.96 -16.16 -74.83
C GLY A 619 -2.77 -14.83 -74.11
N GLY A 620 -3.84 -14.03 -74.04
CA GLY A 620 -3.83 -12.87 -73.14
C GLY A 620 -3.57 -13.33 -71.71
N GLY A 621 -2.92 -12.48 -70.92
CA GLY A 621 -2.71 -12.75 -69.49
C GLY A 621 -4.01 -12.73 -68.68
N LEU A 622 -3.88 -12.81 -67.36
CA LEU A 622 -4.98 -12.74 -66.41
C LEU A 622 -4.64 -11.72 -65.32
N PHE A 623 -5.62 -10.95 -64.87
CA PHE A 623 -5.44 -10.06 -63.73
C PHE A 623 -6.35 -10.46 -62.57
N MET A 624 -5.77 -10.63 -61.39
CA MET A 624 -6.47 -10.83 -60.13
C MET A 624 -5.97 -9.82 -59.10
N ALA A 625 -6.90 -9.12 -58.44
CA ALA A 625 -6.60 -8.17 -57.38
C ALA A 625 -7.48 -8.45 -56.16
N VAL A 626 -6.87 -8.48 -54.98
CA VAL A 626 -7.56 -8.62 -53.70
C VAL A 626 -7.14 -7.47 -52.79
N GLY A 627 -8.13 -6.81 -52.19
CA GLY A 627 -7.89 -5.78 -51.18
C GLY A 627 -9.14 -5.37 -50.41
N LEU A 628 -8.92 -4.70 -49.28
CA LEU A 628 -9.97 -4.19 -48.39
C LEU A 628 -10.28 -2.72 -48.72
N GLU A 629 -9.25 -1.92 -49.01
CA GLU A 629 -9.38 -0.50 -49.33
C GLU A 629 -8.77 -0.18 -50.71
N PHE A 630 -9.48 0.60 -51.52
CA PHE A 630 -9.01 1.10 -52.81
C PHE A 630 -9.16 2.62 -52.86
N ILE A 631 -8.05 3.32 -53.08
CA ILE A 631 -7.97 4.78 -52.95
C ILE A 631 -7.34 5.37 -54.21
N GLY A 632 -7.87 6.50 -54.67
CA GLY A 632 -7.28 7.28 -55.76
C GLY A 632 -7.95 7.10 -57.13
N GLY A 633 -7.13 7.03 -58.18
CA GLY A 633 -7.54 7.10 -59.58
C GLY A 633 -8.13 5.80 -60.16
N LYS A 634 -8.16 5.73 -61.49
CA LYS A 634 -8.62 4.54 -62.24
C LYS A 634 -7.42 3.83 -62.85
N VAL A 635 -7.39 2.50 -62.75
CA VAL A 635 -6.42 1.67 -63.47
C VAL A 635 -7.09 1.07 -64.71
N LEU A 636 -6.45 1.18 -65.86
CA LEU A 636 -6.85 0.46 -67.06
C LEU A 636 -6.14 -0.89 -67.09
N VAL A 637 -6.88 -1.99 -67.18
CA VAL A 637 -6.29 -3.33 -67.34
C VAL A 637 -6.69 -3.89 -68.70
N SER A 638 -5.72 -4.26 -69.52
CA SER A 638 -5.94 -4.92 -70.82
C SER A 638 -5.36 -6.33 -70.77
N ALA A 639 -6.14 -7.32 -71.17
CA ALA A 639 -5.76 -8.74 -71.17
C ALA A 639 -6.31 -9.44 -72.43
N ARG A 640 -6.03 -8.85 -73.59
CA ARG A 640 -6.49 -9.34 -74.90
C ARG A 640 -5.57 -10.44 -75.41
N GLY A 641 -6.11 -11.41 -76.15
CA GLY A 641 -5.28 -12.35 -76.91
C GLY A 641 -4.43 -11.61 -77.94
N GLY A 642 -3.25 -12.16 -78.26
CA GLY A 642 -2.40 -11.63 -79.32
C GLY A 642 -3.10 -11.66 -80.68
N ALA A 643 -2.70 -10.77 -81.59
CA ALA A 643 -3.11 -10.86 -82.99
C ALA A 643 -2.61 -12.20 -83.55
N GLY A 644 -3.52 -13.09 -83.95
CA GLY A 644 -3.17 -14.40 -84.52
C GLY A 644 -2.15 -14.25 -85.65
N GLY A 645 -1.21 -15.19 -85.76
CA GLY A 645 -0.26 -15.20 -86.87
C GLY A 645 -0.96 -15.43 -88.22
N ALA A 646 -0.25 -15.21 -89.33
CA ALA A 646 -0.71 -15.70 -90.63
C ALA A 646 -0.98 -17.20 -90.50
N GLY A 647 -2.20 -17.63 -90.82
CA GLY A 647 -2.58 -19.05 -90.78
C GLY A 647 -1.58 -19.90 -91.57
N GLN A 648 -1.45 -21.17 -91.19
CA GLN A 648 -0.69 -22.13 -91.99
C GLN A 648 -1.48 -22.40 -93.28
N ASP A 649 -0.89 -22.13 -94.45
CA ASP A 649 -1.37 -22.64 -95.74
C ASP A 649 -1.18 -24.16 -95.84
#